data_AF-A0A838ERI2-F1
#
_entry.id   AF-A0A838ERI2-F1
#
_cell.length_a   1.000
_cell.length_b   1.000
_cell.length_c   1.000
_cell.angle_alpha   90.00
_cell.angle_beta   90.00
_cell.angle_gamma   90.00
#
_symmetry.space_group_name_H-M   'P 1'
#
loop_
_entity.id
_entity.type
_entity.pdbx_description
1 polymer ?
#
loop_
_entity_poly.entity_id
_entity_poly.type
_entity_poly.pdbx_seq_one_letter_code
_entity_poly.pdbx_strand_id
1 'polypeptide(L)'
;MARSSSIIPMRFRIDEAYLRGIAVSSSIFAYEQDCRNFLDSMKQFISDDTTKAPPYRRLNTVLTALAPTLAHPFVPRRNVDTALSERQMLVVGTAVAHRPKPEQISDLAYEWGKQWGYSSFKKVVEGAGRDAHQRLLDRLQRPVQQWQEMDAASLFLNLDGGTQTGYRAIPSVLASLMADKESHIHGKKITWRLMQDGANGLGVISNPFLAEYEDVYHNRKKGTFAYKLEFRLQTQAGSSLPWLHLYVRCSRYVDKLLKDANFQRDVSVKVGIDRPRLSGWGWSPTLVTLPLAGGASNPRWQEDPVQLLSAMKARDLVAPDQLLQAPQNYRTASSLSLYDEYFIVHAEGFKPKHEVKTGFDFAELREVAYAVGNILELELSDGQTLTSDIPIKEMHRQNLPLMMYGIDDLREKKFVRKQPEQAKEESEQQNRLIRQKIIFDGLWRASDHQRIYITLCWSDTLSKTIMEQEIRQALFIETDDPWPDHIKLITPPTPIPSELLTPLDPGKLNPLEHYKRFASRPDRQKFLTEWKTQMRKAFREKTQEWKDHLSSLLPAEPGYGLALIELHELDSKKTYPDQHIKGAVRRSCNKLGLASQMFFPISIDKKGVAPESKGRARNSVADLIYRQAGLVYDRPIALYEKAGIPREQAGHLHVIGLYKLRKFEPKIDFPMAVQLSPDGTFQALLPQYPLKWLPLLEAQKVLGELFVKGKEKGNEEILSLSKEVQAQFAAHVFTDTYSEPTLVLLEAQDWRNRDVLPQFANGRAMAKDQLDLSHVKTFERLYTPRDLPYLRIIRVRPNGSGETPQYFAVCEDEEDEELKEEKDLKHLTGFVDTQTASEFFHYLSVGSMPATTATEQKNKTGLYKTDEGGGIAFKHQTIVEFVPFFLQAGDDPQGWCHIPHFMRISPGWDGGNIVLPYPMHLAKCMTEDQLCILAGGLNEEED
;
A
#
# COMPACT_ATOMS: atom_id res chain seq x y z
N MET A 1 1.04 -30.45 27.58
CA MET A 1 1.87 -29.86 26.51
C MET A 1 1.55 -28.37 26.40
N ALA A 2 2.52 -27.51 26.12
CA ALA A 2 2.24 -26.09 25.89
C ALA A 2 1.52 -25.96 24.54
N ARG A 3 0.34 -25.32 24.50
CA ARG A 3 -0.39 -25.07 23.25
C ARG A 3 0.42 -24.13 22.34
N SER A 4 0.61 -24.52 21.09
CA SER A 4 1.22 -23.71 20.03
C SER A 4 0.15 -23.26 19.03
N SER A 5 0.32 -22.07 18.46
CA SER A 5 -0.50 -21.66 17.32
C SER A 5 0.06 -22.29 16.04
N SER A 6 -0.80 -22.58 15.06
CA SER A 6 -0.40 -23.19 13.80
C SER A 6 -1.11 -22.52 12.63
N ILE A 7 -0.45 -22.40 11.47
CA ILE A 7 -1.02 -21.79 10.25
C ILE A 7 -0.72 -22.62 9.00
N ILE A 8 -1.59 -22.48 8.00
CA ILE A 8 -1.33 -22.95 6.63
C ILE A 8 -1.26 -21.72 5.70
N PRO A 9 -0.07 -21.41 5.16
CA PRO A 9 0.06 -20.43 4.08
C PRO A 9 -0.71 -20.86 2.82
N MET A 10 -1.44 -19.93 2.21
CA MET A 10 -2.25 -20.16 1.02
C MET A 10 -1.38 -20.08 -0.24
N ARG A 11 -0.63 -21.15 -0.50
CA ARG A 11 0.25 -21.28 -1.66
C ARG A 11 0.35 -22.74 -2.13
N PHE A 12 0.71 -22.94 -3.38
CA PHE A 12 0.85 -24.26 -4.01
C PHE A 12 2.23 -24.40 -4.65
N ARG A 13 2.82 -25.61 -4.58
CA ARG A 13 3.93 -25.98 -5.45
C ARG A 13 3.40 -26.37 -6.81
N ILE A 14 4.11 -25.91 -7.83
CA ILE A 14 3.94 -26.34 -9.21
C ILE A 14 5.32 -26.65 -9.77
N ASP A 15 5.39 -27.60 -10.69
CA ASP A 15 6.62 -27.98 -11.38
C ASP A 15 6.43 -27.94 -12.90
N GLU A 16 7.51 -28.28 -13.61
CA GLU A 16 7.49 -28.36 -15.06
C GLU A 16 6.47 -29.39 -15.58
N ALA A 17 6.31 -30.53 -14.89
CA ALA A 17 5.45 -31.61 -15.34
C ALA A 17 3.98 -31.19 -15.31
N TYR A 18 3.56 -30.47 -14.27
CA TYR A 18 2.20 -29.93 -14.15
C TYR A 18 1.83 -28.97 -15.29
N LEU A 19 2.80 -28.20 -15.80
CA LEU A 19 2.57 -27.17 -16.83
C LEU A 19 2.74 -27.67 -18.26
N ARG A 20 3.20 -28.91 -18.45
CA ARG A 20 3.58 -29.44 -19.76
C ARG A 20 2.38 -29.62 -20.67
N GLY A 21 2.51 -29.14 -21.91
CA GLY A 21 1.48 -29.24 -22.95
C GLY A 21 0.42 -28.14 -22.88
N ILE A 22 0.52 -27.20 -21.94
CA ILE A 22 -0.40 -26.07 -21.85
C ILE A 22 0.12 -24.93 -22.73
N ALA A 23 -0.64 -24.64 -23.80
CA ALA A 23 -0.27 -23.61 -24.77
C ALA A 23 -0.32 -22.20 -24.16
N VAL A 24 0.69 -21.40 -24.48
CA VAL A 24 0.75 -19.96 -24.24
C VAL A 24 1.09 -19.28 -25.56
N SER A 25 0.41 -18.19 -25.87
CA SER A 25 0.71 -17.40 -27.05
C SER A 25 0.87 -15.93 -26.70
N SER A 26 1.98 -15.35 -27.14
CA SER A 26 2.28 -13.94 -26.90
C SER A 26 2.60 -13.23 -28.21
N SER A 27 2.49 -11.90 -28.21
CA SER A 27 2.75 -11.11 -29.39
C SER A 27 3.13 -9.68 -29.02
N ILE A 28 4.19 -9.15 -29.63
CA ILE A 28 4.67 -7.78 -29.42
C ILE A 28 3.97 -6.86 -30.42
N PHE A 29 3.53 -5.68 -30.00
CA PHE A 29 2.84 -4.72 -30.87
C PHE A 29 3.68 -4.35 -32.10
N ALA A 30 3.27 -4.84 -33.27
CA ALA A 30 4.10 -4.79 -34.48
C ALA A 30 4.30 -3.37 -35.04
N TYR A 31 3.41 -2.44 -34.69
CA TYR A 31 3.38 -1.07 -35.24
C TYR A 31 4.01 -0.02 -34.32
N GLU A 32 4.72 -0.44 -33.27
CA GLU A 32 5.35 0.46 -32.28
C GLU A 32 6.29 1.47 -32.95
N GLN A 33 7.14 1.01 -33.87
CA GLN A 33 8.08 1.88 -34.58
C GLN A 33 7.36 2.84 -35.53
N ASP A 34 6.28 2.40 -36.18
CA ASP A 34 5.47 3.28 -37.05
C ASP A 34 4.82 4.40 -36.24
N CYS A 35 4.33 4.11 -35.03
CA CYS A 35 3.78 5.11 -34.12
C CYS A 35 4.84 6.14 -33.70
N ARG A 36 6.08 5.71 -33.41
CA ARG A 36 7.21 6.60 -33.09
C ARG A 36 7.59 7.48 -34.27
N ASN A 37 7.73 6.89 -35.46
CA ASN A 37 8.04 7.62 -36.69
C ASN A 37 6.98 8.67 -37.01
N PHE A 38 5.70 8.36 -36.80
CA PHE A 38 4.60 9.32 -36.95
C PHE A 38 4.74 10.48 -35.97
N LEU A 39 4.98 10.20 -34.68
CA LEU A 39 5.18 11.24 -33.67
C LEU A 39 6.38 12.13 -33.97
N ASP A 40 7.51 11.55 -34.36
CA ASP A 40 8.70 12.32 -34.71
C ASP A 40 8.47 13.19 -35.95
N SER A 41 7.67 12.72 -36.92
CA SER A 41 7.23 13.54 -38.04
C SER A 41 6.31 14.68 -37.59
N MET A 42 5.38 14.43 -36.66
CA MET A 42 4.44 15.45 -36.16
C MET A 42 5.15 16.55 -35.36
N LYS A 43 6.22 16.22 -34.62
CA LYS A 43 7.02 17.20 -33.85
C LYS A 43 7.57 18.33 -34.72
N GLN A 44 7.83 18.08 -36.00
CA GLN A 44 8.33 19.09 -36.94
C GLN A 44 7.29 20.17 -37.27
N PHE A 45 6.00 19.91 -37.05
CA PHE A 45 4.89 20.78 -37.42
C PHE A 45 4.21 21.45 -36.23
N ILE A 46 4.65 21.15 -35.00
CA ILE A 46 4.00 21.60 -33.77
C ILE A 46 5.03 22.39 -32.97
N SER A 47 4.72 23.65 -32.66
CA SER A 47 5.57 24.53 -31.85
C SER A 47 5.49 24.26 -30.34
N ASP A 48 4.67 23.28 -29.95
CA ASP A 48 4.28 22.99 -28.57
C ASP A 48 5.08 21.78 -28.07
N ASP A 49 5.80 21.96 -26.97
CA ASP A 49 6.73 20.96 -26.39
C ASP A 49 6.00 19.78 -25.71
N THR A 50 4.66 19.72 -25.82
CA THR A 50 3.87 18.62 -25.26
C THR A 50 4.04 17.34 -26.08
N THR A 51 4.82 16.39 -25.57
CA THR A 51 4.92 15.03 -26.09
C THR A 51 3.56 14.32 -26.02
N LYS A 52 2.83 14.28 -27.14
CA LYS A 52 1.58 13.51 -27.23
C LYS A 52 1.90 12.03 -27.41
N ALA A 53 1.72 11.22 -26.37
CA ALA A 53 1.87 9.77 -26.47
C ALA A 53 0.73 9.14 -27.32
N PRO A 54 0.94 7.97 -27.93
CA PRO A 54 -0.14 7.24 -28.59
C PRO A 54 -1.19 6.77 -27.56
N PRO A 55 -2.50 6.86 -27.86
CA PRO A 55 -3.58 6.51 -26.93
C PRO A 55 -3.79 5.00 -26.83
N TYR A 56 -2.79 4.28 -26.31
CA TYR A 56 -2.80 2.81 -26.18
C TYR A 56 -3.91 2.31 -25.25
N ARG A 57 -4.30 3.09 -24.24
CA ARG A 57 -5.39 2.73 -23.31
C ARG A 57 -6.70 2.50 -24.07
N ARG A 58 -7.01 3.39 -25.01
CA ARG A 58 -8.18 3.27 -25.90
C ARG A 58 -8.11 2.04 -26.80
N LEU A 59 -6.95 1.82 -27.44
CA LEU A 59 -6.71 0.62 -28.27
C LEU A 59 -6.92 -0.66 -27.46
N ASN A 60 -6.27 -0.75 -26.30
CA ASN A 60 -6.31 -1.92 -25.42
C ASN A 60 -7.72 -2.19 -24.88
N THR A 61 -8.48 -1.13 -24.54
CA THR A 61 -9.86 -1.23 -24.05
C THR A 61 -10.80 -1.80 -25.11
N VAL A 62 -10.68 -1.34 -26.36
CA VAL A 62 -11.48 -1.89 -27.47
C VAL A 62 -11.01 -3.31 -27.83
N LEU A 63 -9.70 -3.55 -27.83
CA LEU A 63 -9.14 -4.85 -28.13
C LEU A 63 -9.64 -5.92 -27.15
N THR A 64 -9.65 -5.66 -25.84
CA THR A 64 -10.19 -6.61 -24.86
C THR A 64 -11.69 -6.79 -25.00
N ALA A 65 -12.43 -5.73 -25.35
CA ALA A 65 -13.87 -5.83 -25.62
C ALA A 65 -14.19 -6.68 -26.86
N LEU A 66 -13.34 -6.63 -27.90
CA LEU A 66 -13.50 -7.46 -29.10
C LEU A 66 -12.96 -8.88 -28.92
N ALA A 67 -11.91 -9.04 -28.11
CA ALA A 67 -11.21 -10.30 -27.84
C ALA A 67 -11.14 -10.62 -26.34
N PRO A 68 -12.26 -11.05 -25.72
CA PRO A 68 -12.27 -11.45 -24.31
C PRO A 68 -11.42 -12.70 -24.01
N THR A 69 -10.90 -13.37 -25.05
CA THR A 69 -9.94 -14.49 -24.94
C THR A 69 -8.54 -14.03 -24.50
N LEU A 70 -8.24 -12.74 -24.57
CA LEU A 70 -6.95 -12.19 -24.14
C LEU A 70 -6.83 -12.23 -22.61
N ALA A 71 -5.70 -12.76 -22.13
CA ALA A 71 -5.30 -12.64 -20.74
C ALA A 71 -4.97 -11.19 -20.39
N HIS A 72 -4.22 -10.51 -21.26
CA HIS A 72 -4.06 -9.07 -21.24
C HIS A 72 -3.77 -8.54 -22.66
N PRO A 73 -4.13 -7.27 -22.96
CA PRO A 73 -3.82 -6.63 -24.23
C PRO A 73 -2.35 -6.17 -24.27
N PHE A 74 -1.98 -5.22 -25.15
CA PHE A 74 -0.62 -4.72 -25.32
C PHE A 74 -0.13 -3.89 -24.11
N VAL A 75 0.33 -4.60 -23.07
CA VAL A 75 0.84 -4.01 -21.83
C VAL A 75 2.36 -3.75 -21.99
N PRO A 76 2.85 -2.54 -21.65
CA PRO A 76 4.27 -2.20 -21.80
C PRO A 76 5.12 -2.93 -20.76
N ARG A 77 6.21 -3.57 -21.19
CA ARG A 77 7.12 -4.34 -20.35
C ARG A 77 8.56 -4.16 -20.78
N ARG A 78 9.44 -4.03 -19.79
CA ARG A 78 10.87 -4.03 -20.04
C ARG A 78 11.30 -5.46 -20.37
N ASN A 79 11.87 -5.64 -21.54
CA ASN A 79 12.59 -6.85 -21.91
C ASN A 79 13.97 -6.80 -21.23
N VAL A 80 14.29 -7.80 -20.41
CA VAL A 80 15.53 -7.80 -19.63
C VAL A 80 16.77 -8.06 -20.49
N ASP A 81 16.59 -8.74 -21.64
CA ASP A 81 17.66 -9.13 -22.55
C ASP A 81 18.06 -7.97 -23.46
N THR A 82 17.08 -7.18 -23.92
CA THR A 82 17.31 -6.04 -24.82
C THR A 82 17.32 -4.69 -24.09
N ALA A 83 16.89 -4.66 -22.83
CA ALA A 83 16.61 -3.46 -22.03
C ALA A 83 15.54 -2.52 -22.62
N LEU A 84 14.86 -2.90 -23.71
CA LEU A 84 13.82 -2.11 -24.37
C LEU A 84 12.45 -2.34 -23.73
N SER A 85 11.59 -1.33 -23.79
CA SER A 85 10.17 -1.48 -23.43
C SER A 85 9.37 -1.96 -24.63
N GLU A 86 8.75 -3.12 -24.50
CA GLU A 86 7.96 -3.80 -25.51
C GLU A 86 6.52 -3.93 -25.02
N ARG A 87 5.54 -3.64 -25.90
CA ARG A 87 4.13 -3.83 -25.56
C ARG A 87 3.69 -5.21 -26.00
N GLN A 88 3.43 -6.09 -25.04
CA GLN A 88 3.11 -7.50 -25.30
C GLN A 88 1.65 -7.80 -24.94
N MET A 89 0.94 -8.50 -25.83
CA MET A 89 -0.34 -9.14 -25.54
C MET A 89 -0.18 -10.64 -25.29
N LEU A 90 -1.12 -11.24 -24.57
CA LEU A 90 -1.02 -12.62 -24.07
C LEU A 90 -2.36 -13.36 -24.15
N VAL A 91 -2.31 -14.62 -24.56
CA VAL A 91 -3.39 -15.61 -24.53
C VAL A 91 -2.86 -16.92 -23.93
N VAL A 92 -3.67 -17.62 -23.15
CA VAL A 92 -3.24 -18.85 -22.45
C VAL A 92 -4.28 -19.96 -22.56
N GLY A 93 -3.82 -21.20 -22.42
CA GLY A 93 -4.66 -22.39 -22.34
C GLY A 93 -5.47 -22.64 -23.61
N THR A 94 -6.70 -23.10 -23.44
CA THR A 94 -7.62 -23.44 -24.54
C THR A 94 -7.99 -22.22 -25.41
N ALA A 95 -7.89 -21.01 -24.86
CA ALA A 95 -8.20 -19.78 -25.58
C ALA A 95 -7.19 -19.45 -26.69
N VAL A 96 -6.01 -20.08 -26.72
CA VAL A 96 -4.98 -19.87 -27.76
C VAL A 96 -5.53 -20.15 -29.16
N ALA A 97 -6.42 -21.15 -29.31
CA ALA A 97 -7.07 -21.47 -30.58
C ALA A 97 -8.02 -20.36 -31.09
N HIS A 98 -8.42 -19.45 -30.21
CA HIS A 98 -9.37 -18.36 -30.48
C HIS A 98 -8.72 -16.97 -30.30
N ARG A 99 -7.40 -16.88 -30.47
CA ARG A 99 -6.68 -15.60 -30.43
C ARG A 99 -7.04 -14.71 -31.65
N PRO A 100 -6.97 -13.37 -31.51
CA PRO A 100 -7.18 -12.46 -32.63
C PRO A 100 -6.22 -12.71 -33.80
N LYS A 101 -6.75 -12.68 -35.02
CA LYS A 101 -5.96 -12.86 -36.25
C LYS A 101 -5.19 -11.57 -36.60
N PRO A 102 -4.07 -11.67 -37.33
CA PRO A 102 -3.30 -10.49 -37.74
C PRO A 102 -4.14 -9.44 -38.50
N GLU A 103 -5.09 -9.88 -39.33
CA GLU A 103 -6.00 -9.01 -40.08
C GLU A 103 -6.92 -8.22 -39.14
N GLN A 104 -7.49 -8.90 -38.15
CA GLN A 104 -8.36 -8.28 -37.14
C GLN A 104 -7.65 -7.20 -36.33
N ILE A 105 -6.39 -7.45 -35.98
CA ILE A 105 -5.56 -6.50 -35.24
C ILE A 105 -5.18 -5.31 -36.12
N SER A 106 -4.86 -5.55 -37.38
CA SER A 106 -4.55 -4.53 -38.37
C SER A 106 -5.76 -3.61 -38.63
N ASP A 107 -6.96 -4.18 -38.81
CA ASP A 107 -8.20 -3.40 -38.98
C ASP A 107 -8.47 -2.48 -37.78
N LEU A 108 -8.34 -3.03 -36.56
CA LEU A 108 -8.50 -2.24 -35.34
C LEU A 108 -7.42 -1.15 -35.22
N ALA A 109 -6.16 -1.49 -35.49
CA ALA A 109 -5.06 -0.55 -35.42
C ALA A 109 -5.23 0.57 -36.44
N TYR A 110 -5.69 0.28 -37.65
CA TYR A 110 -5.98 1.26 -38.70
C TYR A 110 -7.04 2.28 -38.25
N GLU A 111 -8.21 1.83 -37.79
CA GLU A 111 -9.26 2.74 -37.31
C GLU A 111 -8.83 3.53 -36.07
N TRP A 112 -8.07 2.89 -35.17
CA TRP A 112 -7.46 3.56 -34.02
C TRP A 112 -6.49 4.67 -34.46
N GLY A 113 -5.56 4.38 -35.37
CA GLY A 113 -4.55 5.34 -35.86
C GLY A 113 -5.17 6.48 -36.65
N LYS A 114 -6.26 6.22 -37.38
CA LYS A 114 -7.06 7.25 -38.04
C LYS A 114 -7.65 8.22 -37.03
N GLN A 115 -8.36 7.70 -36.02
CA GLN A 115 -8.97 8.54 -34.98
C GLN A 115 -7.92 9.27 -34.14
N TRP A 116 -6.80 8.63 -33.81
CA TRP A 116 -5.68 9.26 -33.09
C TRP A 116 -5.09 10.46 -33.84
N GLY A 117 -4.84 10.30 -35.14
CA GLY A 117 -4.34 11.40 -35.98
C GLY A 117 -5.27 12.62 -35.94
N TYR A 118 -6.58 12.40 -36.10
CA TYR A 118 -7.57 13.48 -36.05
C TYR A 118 -7.79 14.06 -34.65
N SER A 119 -7.81 13.26 -33.59
CA SER A 119 -8.05 13.76 -32.23
C SER A 119 -6.87 14.56 -31.68
N SER A 120 -5.65 14.10 -31.96
CA SER A 120 -4.42 14.70 -31.42
C SER A 120 -3.80 15.75 -32.34
N PHE A 121 -4.00 15.64 -33.66
CA PHE A 121 -3.24 16.41 -34.65
C PHE A 121 -4.09 16.98 -35.79
N LYS A 122 -5.41 17.15 -35.61
CA LYS A 122 -6.37 17.56 -36.65
C LYS A 122 -5.82 18.54 -37.71
N LYS A 123 -5.39 19.73 -37.28
CA LYS A 123 -4.89 20.79 -38.17
C LYS A 123 -3.65 20.39 -38.95
N VAL A 124 -2.79 19.57 -38.36
CA VAL A 124 -1.52 19.13 -38.95
C VAL A 124 -1.78 18.02 -39.97
N VAL A 125 -2.60 17.02 -39.62
CA VAL A 125 -2.92 15.90 -40.52
C VAL A 125 -3.83 16.29 -41.69
N GLU A 126 -4.59 17.37 -41.56
CA GLU A 126 -5.34 18.00 -42.66
C GLU A 126 -4.44 18.87 -43.57
N GLY A 127 -3.21 19.18 -43.15
CA GLY A 127 -2.27 20.06 -43.84
C GLY A 127 -0.89 19.43 -44.03
N ALA A 128 0.16 20.07 -43.50
CA ALA A 128 1.56 19.71 -43.74
C ALA A 128 1.96 18.29 -43.27
N GLY A 129 1.25 17.73 -42.29
CA GLY A 129 1.49 16.37 -41.78
C GLY A 129 0.66 15.28 -42.45
N ARG A 130 -0.13 15.60 -43.48
CA ARG A 130 -1.02 14.64 -44.17
C ARG A 130 -0.28 13.40 -44.66
N ASP A 131 0.87 13.58 -45.31
CA ASP A 131 1.65 12.46 -45.85
C ASP A 131 2.21 11.55 -44.76
N ALA A 132 2.60 12.13 -43.61
CA ALA A 132 3.07 11.35 -42.47
C ALA A 132 1.94 10.55 -41.83
N HIS A 133 0.72 11.11 -41.74
CA HIS A 133 -0.45 10.37 -41.27
C HIS A 133 -0.83 9.26 -42.25
N GLN A 134 -0.84 9.53 -43.56
CA GLN A 134 -1.13 8.51 -44.57
C GLN A 134 -0.11 7.37 -44.52
N ARG A 135 1.19 7.67 -44.38
CA ARG A 135 2.23 6.64 -44.20
C ARG A 135 1.98 5.78 -42.97
N LEU A 136 1.54 6.36 -41.85
CA LEU A 136 1.13 5.58 -40.68
C LEU A 136 -0.03 4.65 -41.03
N LEU A 137 -1.10 5.18 -41.63
CA LEU A 137 -2.29 4.39 -41.99
C LEU A 137 -1.96 3.23 -42.95
N ASP A 138 -1.15 3.48 -43.98
CA ASP A 138 -0.70 2.47 -44.94
C ASP A 138 0.14 1.35 -44.29
N ARG A 139 0.79 1.65 -43.16
CA ARG A 139 1.53 0.67 -42.36
C ARG A 139 0.59 -0.10 -41.44
N LEU A 140 -0.32 0.58 -40.75
CA LEU A 140 -1.29 -0.03 -39.85
C LEU A 140 -2.26 -0.98 -40.55
N GLN A 141 -2.55 -0.76 -41.84
CA GLN A 141 -3.40 -1.63 -42.67
C GLN A 141 -2.75 -2.96 -43.08
N ARG A 142 -1.43 -3.13 -42.86
CA ARG A 142 -0.75 -4.38 -43.22
C ARG A 142 -0.87 -5.38 -42.08
N PRO A 143 -1.37 -6.61 -42.30
CA PRO A 143 -1.53 -7.62 -41.24
C PRO A 143 -0.20 -8.28 -40.86
N VAL A 144 0.72 -7.50 -40.28
CA VAL A 144 2.10 -7.93 -39.96
C VAL A 144 2.25 -8.48 -38.54
N GLN A 145 1.16 -8.54 -37.77
CA GLN A 145 1.20 -9.01 -36.39
C GLN A 145 1.56 -10.50 -36.33
N GLN A 146 2.56 -10.86 -35.51
CA GLN A 146 3.04 -12.24 -35.37
C GLN A 146 2.79 -12.79 -33.98
N TRP A 147 2.23 -13.99 -33.91
CA TRP A 147 2.06 -14.72 -32.65
C TRP A 147 3.22 -15.67 -32.44
N GLN A 148 3.81 -15.63 -31.26
CA GLN A 148 4.76 -16.62 -30.78
C GLN A 148 4.01 -17.63 -29.93
N GLU A 149 4.15 -18.91 -30.26
CA GLU A 149 3.63 -20.01 -29.44
C GLU A 149 4.74 -20.56 -28.56
N MET A 150 4.38 -20.82 -27.31
CA MET A 150 5.26 -21.32 -26.28
C MET A 150 4.48 -22.32 -25.42
N ASP A 151 5.21 -23.24 -24.82
CA ASP A 151 4.66 -24.11 -23.78
C ASP A 151 4.82 -23.45 -22.39
N ALA A 152 3.81 -23.59 -21.53
CA ALA A 152 3.85 -23.01 -20.19
C ALA A 152 5.02 -23.53 -19.34
N ALA A 153 5.43 -24.79 -19.52
CA ALA A 153 6.58 -25.36 -18.81
C ALA A 153 7.90 -24.76 -19.29
N SER A 154 8.02 -24.46 -20.59
CA SER A 154 9.20 -23.74 -21.13
C SER A 154 9.34 -22.33 -20.52
N LEU A 155 8.22 -21.63 -20.33
CA LEU A 155 8.20 -20.33 -19.64
C LEU A 155 8.56 -20.47 -18.15
N PHE A 156 8.14 -21.54 -17.50
CA PHE A 156 8.46 -21.83 -16.09
C PHE A 156 9.94 -22.12 -15.86
N LEU A 157 10.60 -22.79 -16.81
CA LEU A 157 12.05 -23.02 -16.75
C LEU A 157 12.86 -21.74 -17.01
N ASN A 158 12.29 -20.76 -17.71
CA ASN A 158 12.93 -19.49 -18.06
C ASN A 158 12.10 -18.26 -17.63
N LEU A 159 11.73 -18.20 -16.35
CA LEU A 159 10.89 -17.12 -15.80
C LEU A 159 11.49 -15.72 -15.98
N ASP A 160 12.81 -15.62 -15.86
CA ASP A 160 13.52 -14.35 -15.82
C ASP A 160 13.95 -13.85 -17.21
N GLY A 161 13.76 -14.61 -18.29
CA GLY A 161 14.12 -14.23 -19.66
C GLY A 161 13.11 -13.31 -20.35
N GLY A 162 13.57 -12.57 -21.38
CA GLY A 162 12.74 -11.74 -22.24
C GLY A 162 11.93 -10.68 -21.49
N THR A 163 10.63 -10.60 -21.76
CA THR A 163 9.69 -9.71 -21.05
C THR A 163 9.14 -10.30 -19.74
N GLN A 164 9.78 -11.38 -19.25
CA GLN A 164 9.39 -12.11 -18.05
C GLN A 164 7.94 -12.62 -18.12
N THR A 165 7.55 -13.11 -19.29
CA THR A 165 6.17 -13.53 -19.61
C THR A 165 5.67 -14.62 -18.65
N GLY A 166 6.55 -15.51 -18.19
CA GLY A 166 6.20 -16.62 -17.28
C GLY A 166 5.49 -16.18 -16.00
N TYR A 167 5.92 -15.07 -15.37
CA TYR A 167 5.30 -14.54 -14.15
C TYR A 167 3.83 -14.09 -14.32
N ARG A 168 3.32 -13.97 -15.56
CA ARG A 168 1.91 -13.66 -15.83
C ARG A 168 1.17 -14.76 -16.56
N ALA A 169 1.85 -15.42 -17.49
CA ALA A 169 1.28 -16.55 -18.21
C ALA A 169 0.89 -17.66 -17.25
N ILE A 170 1.77 -18.01 -16.31
CA ILE A 170 1.53 -19.14 -15.40
C ILE A 170 0.34 -18.87 -14.47
N PRO A 171 0.26 -17.74 -13.73
CA PRO A 171 -0.96 -17.41 -12.98
C PRO A 171 -2.24 -17.39 -13.84
N SER A 172 -2.15 -16.88 -15.07
CA SER A 172 -3.30 -16.85 -15.99
C SER A 172 -3.69 -18.25 -16.48
N VAL A 173 -2.72 -19.15 -16.66
CA VAL A 173 -2.96 -20.57 -16.96
C VAL A 173 -3.74 -21.20 -15.82
N LEU A 174 -3.33 -21.02 -14.56
CA LEU A 174 -4.06 -21.57 -13.42
C LEU A 174 -5.47 -21.00 -13.30
N ALA A 175 -5.64 -19.69 -13.54
CA ALA A 175 -6.96 -19.09 -13.62
C ALA A 175 -7.83 -19.74 -14.71
N SER A 176 -7.25 -20.08 -15.87
CA SER A 176 -7.95 -20.74 -16.97
C SER A 176 -8.37 -22.18 -16.66
N LEU A 177 -7.59 -22.91 -15.85
CA LEU A 177 -7.96 -24.27 -15.42
C LEU A 177 -9.15 -24.29 -14.45
N MET A 178 -9.34 -23.19 -13.71
CA MET A 178 -10.49 -22.99 -12.82
C MET A 178 -11.76 -22.60 -13.57
N ALA A 179 -11.67 -22.07 -14.79
CA ALA A 179 -12.82 -21.57 -15.54
C ALA A 179 -13.83 -22.70 -15.81
N ASP A 180 -15.12 -22.39 -15.67
CA ASP A 180 -16.26 -23.30 -15.84
C ASP A 180 -16.28 -24.48 -14.84
N LYS A 181 -15.40 -24.49 -13.84
CA LYS A 181 -15.42 -25.45 -12.74
C LYS A 181 -16.38 -25.01 -11.65
N GLU A 182 -16.81 -25.98 -10.86
CA GLU A 182 -17.74 -25.77 -9.77
C GLU A 182 -17.10 -26.18 -8.44
N SER A 183 -17.41 -25.44 -7.37
CA SER A 183 -17.06 -25.79 -5.99
C SER A 183 -18.24 -25.59 -5.05
N HIS A 184 -18.15 -26.14 -3.85
CA HIS A 184 -19.08 -25.89 -2.77
C HIS A 184 -18.37 -25.11 -1.67
N ILE A 185 -18.87 -23.92 -1.34
CA ILE A 185 -18.33 -23.04 -0.30
C ILE A 185 -19.51 -22.63 0.59
N HIS A 186 -19.45 -22.93 1.89
CA HIS A 186 -20.51 -22.72 2.87
C HIS A 186 -21.89 -23.20 2.41
N GLY A 187 -21.95 -24.41 1.85
CA GLY A 187 -23.17 -25.00 1.33
C GLY A 187 -23.73 -24.34 0.06
N LYS A 188 -23.02 -23.34 -0.50
CA LYS A 188 -23.39 -22.70 -1.76
C LYS A 188 -22.58 -23.29 -2.90
N LYS A 189 -23.28 -23.64 -3.98
CA LYS A 189 -22.67 -24.01 -5.24
C LYS A 189 -22.11 -22.77 -5.92
N ILE A 190 -20.81 -22.77 -6.18
CA ILE A 190 -20.08 -21.69 -6.83
C ILE A 190 -19.61 -22.18 -8.20
N THR A 191 -19.85 -21.38 -9.23
CA THR A 191 -19.25 -21.59 -10.56
C THR A 191 -18.23 -20.50 -10.80
N TRP A 192 -17.06 -20.89 -11.28
CA TRP A 192 -15.92 -20.02 -11.51
C TRP A 192 -15.86 -19.55 -12.95
N ARG A 193 -15.58 -18.26 -13.13
CA ARG A 193 -15.47 -17.59 -14.44
C ARG A 193 -14.21 -16.75 -14.49
N LEU A 194 -13.64 -16.60 -15.69
CA LEU A 194 -12.47 -15.73 -15.88
C LEU A 194 -12.82 -14.25 -15.73
N MET A 195 -11.86 -13.49 -15.20
CA MET A 195 -11.91 -12.03 -15.25
C MET A 195 -10.54 -11.45 -15.60
N GLN A 196 -10.53 -10.34 -16.32
CA GLN A 196 -9.31 -9.55 -16.50
C GLN A 196 -9.02 -8.74 -15.23
N ASP A 197 -7.79 -8.84 -14.75
CA ASP A 197 -7.29 -8.14 -13.57
C ASP A 197 -6.21 -7.11 -13.92
N GLY A 198 -6.51 -6.29 -14.94
CA GLY A 198 -5.62 -5.23 -15.41
C GLY A 198 -4.30 -5.76 -15.95
N ALA A 199 -3.19 -5.23 -15.44
CA ALA A 199 -1.84 -5.59 -15.91
C ALA A 199 -1.36 -6.97 -15.41
N ASN A 200 -2.09 -7.61 -14.48
CA ASN A 200 -1.72 -8.90 -13.90
C ASN A 200 -2.15 -10.11 -14.74
N GLY A 201 -2.95 -9.90 -15.79
CA GLY A 201 -3.49 -10.98 -16.63
C GLY A 201 -4.89 -11.42 -16.18
N LEU A 202 -5.09 -12.73 -16.10
CA LEU A 202 -6.37 -13.32 -15.67
C LEU A 202 -6.41 -13.57 -14.16
N GLY A 203 -7.56 -13.27 -13.56
CA GLY A 203 -8.00 -13.81 -12.29
C GLY A 203 -9.26 -14.66 -12.48
N VAL A 204 -9.79 -15.18 -11.37
CA VAL A 204 -11.03 -15.95 -11.35
C VAL A 204 -12.05 -15.24 -10.48
N ILE A 205 -13.31 -15.26 -10.88
CA ILE A 205 -14.40 -14.69 -10.11
C ILE A 205 -15.57 -15.67 -10.06
N SER A 206 -16.22 -15.78 -8.91
CA SER A 206 -17.45 -16.53 -8.80
C SER A 206 -18.59 -15.81 -9.53
N ASN A 207 -19.61 -16.56 -9.93
CA ASN A 207 -20.91 -15.96 -10.19
C ASN A 207 -21.36 -15.09 -8.99
N PRO A 208 -22.02 -13.96 -9.23
CA PRO A 208 -22.53 -13.11 -8.16
C PRO A 208 -23.66 -13.82 -7.42
N PHE A 209 -23.72 -13.66 -6.12
CA PHE A 209 -24.83 -14.14 -5.32
C PHE A 209 -25.21 -13.13 -4.24
N LEU A 210 -26.46 -13.24 -3.79
CA LEU A 210 -27.01 -12.38 -2.77
C LEU A 210 -26.49 -12.83 -1.39
N ALA A 211 -25.74 -11.95 -0.72
CA ALA A 211 -25.48 -12.09 0.70
C ALA A 211 -26.62 -11.47 1.48
N GLU A 212 -27.05 -12.19 2.51
CA GLU A 212 -27.90 -11.66 3.56
C GLU A 212 -27.10 -11.71 4.86
N TYR A 213 -27.11 -10.62 5.61
CA TYR A 213 -26.54 -10.59 6.96
C TYR A 213 -27.44 -9.77 7.88
N GLU A 214 -27.34 -10.04 9.16
CA GLU A 214 -28.06 -9.33 10.20
C GLU A 214 -27.12 -8.32 10.86
N ASP A 215 -27.52 -7.04 10.89
CA ASP A 215 -26.71 -6.00 11.53
C ASP A 215 -26.84 -6.03 13.06
N VAL A 216 -26.10 -5.14 13.74
CA VAL A 216 -26.06 -5.06 15.21
C VAL A 216 -27.40 -4.68 15.86
N TYR A 217 -28.39 -4.31 15.05
CA TYR A 217 -29.74 -3.94 15.47
C TYR A 217 -30.78 -4.95 14.96
N HIS A 218 -30.36 -6.15 14.57
CA HIS A 218 -31.22 -7.20 14.04
C HIS A 218 -31.92 -6.86 12.71
N ASN A 219 -31.41 -5.86 11.97
CA ASN A 219 -31.93 -5.57 10.64
C ASN A 219 -31.28 -6.49 9.61
N ARG A 220 -32.11 -7.14 8.80
CA ARG A 220 -31.64 -7.87 7.61
C ARG A 220 -31.14 -6.88 6.56
N LYS A 221 -29.91 -7.09 6.11
CA LYS A 221 -29.23 -6.32 5.07
C LYS A 221 -28.93 -7.23 3.91
N LYS A 222 -29.09 -6.73 2.68
CA LYS A 222 -28.92 -7.54 1.47
C LYS A 222 -28.01 -6.84 0.48
N GLY A 223 -27.16 -7.60 -0.19
CA GLY A 223 -26.34 -7.04 -1.26
C GLY A 223 -25.58 -8.11 -2.03
N THR A 224 -25.15 -7.75 -3.23
CA THR A 224 -24.55 -8.69 -4.17
C THR A 224 -23.04 -8.72 -4.03
N PHE A 225 -22.48 -9.92 -3.91
CA PHE A 225 -21.03 -10.12 -3.87
C PHE A 225 -20.58 -11.32 -4.70
N ALA A 226 -19.28 -11.39 -4.93
CA ALA A 226 -18.59 -12.51 -5.54
C ALA A 226 -17.22 -12.75 -4.88
N TYR A 227 -16.78 -14.01 -4.83
CA TYR A 227 -15.40 -14.37 -4.53
C TYR A 227 -14.54 -14.04 -5.74
N LYS A 228 -13.41 -13.36 -5.51
CA LYS A 228 -12.36 -13.13 -6.50
C LYS A 228 -11.10 -13.87 -6.06
N LEU A 229 -10.54 -14.67 -6.95
CA LEU A 229 -9.27 -15.36 -6.75
C LEU A 229 -8.20 -14.70 -7.63
N GLU A 230 -7.07 -14.38 -7.03
CA GLU A 230 -5.86 -13.96 -7.75
C GLU A 230 -4.74 -14.97 -7.47
N PHE A 231 -4.10 -15.45 -8.53
CA PHE A 231 -2.91 -16.26 -8.44
C PHE A 231 -1.69 -15.37 -8.65
N ARG A 232 -0.62 -15.58 -7.88
CA ARG A 232 0.66 -14.87 -8.07
C ARG A 232 1.81 -15.85 -7.99
N LEU A 233 2.62 -15.89 -9.05
CA LEU A 233 3.87 -16.65 -9.03
C LEU A 233 4.92 -15.83 -8.29
N GLN A 234 5.43 -16.37 -7.20
CA GLN A 234 6.39 -15.70 -6.33
C GLN A 234 7.63 -16.55 -6.13
N THR A 235 8.79 -15.94 -6.31
CA THR A 235 10.08 -16.54 -5.93
C THR A 235 10.41 -16.15 -4.49
N GLN A 236 11.09 -17.06 -3.78
CA GLN A 236 11.63 -16.83 -2.45
C GLN A 236 13.15 -16.74 -2.52
N ALA A 237 13.75 -15.90 -1.67
CA ALA A 237 15.20 -15.74 -1.60
C ALA A 237 15.90 -17.09 -1.43
N GLY A 238 16.87 -17.41 -2.31
CA GLY A 238 17.62 -18.66 -2.29
C GLY A 238 16.83 -19.95 -2.63
N SER A 239 15.54 -19.85 -2.93
CA SER A 239 14.75 -21.00 -3.38
C SER A 239 14.84 -21.16 -4.90
N SER A 240 15.14 -22.38 -5.36
CA SER A 240 15.16 -22.71 -6.79
C SER A 240 13.76 -22.93 -7.37
N LEU A 241 12.77 -23.13 -6.50
CA LEU A 241 11.39 -23.46 -6.81
C LEU A 241 10.47 -22.29 -6.45
N PRO A 242 9.71 -21.73 -7.40
CA PRO A 242 8.72 -20.70 -7.09
C PRO A 242 7.51 -21.30 -6.37
N TRP A 243 6.72 -20.42 -5.75
CA TRP A 243 5.41 -20.71 -5.18
C TRP A 243 4.33 -20.03 -6.00
N LEU A 244 3.17 -20.67 -6.10
CA LEU A 244 1.96 -20.02 -6.56
C LEU A 244 1.12 -19.60 -5.35
N HIS A 245 1.12 -18.31 -5.02
CA HIS A 245 0.29 -17.77 -3.95
C HIS A 245 -1.17 -17.61 -4.42
N LEU A 246 -2.10 -17.97 -3.55
CA LEU A 246 -3.54 -17.75 -3.73
C LEU A 246 -3.99 -16.57 -2.86
N TYR A 247 -4.64 -15.58 -3.48
CA TYR A 247 -5.32 -14.51 -2.78
C TYR A 247 -6.82 -14.60 -3.02
N VAL A 248 -7.58 -14.70 -1.93
CA VAL A 248 -9.04 -14.65 -1.93
C VAL A 248 -9.47 -13.23 -1.54
N ARG A 249 -10.34 -12.64 -2.37
CA ARG A 249 -10.86 -11.28 -2.24
C ARG A 249 -12.38 -11.24 -2.43
N CYS A 250 -13.00 -10.20 -1.88
CA CYS A 250 -14.42 -9.95 -1.99
C CYS A 250 -14.65 -8.85 -3.03
N SER A 251 -15.42 -9.15 -4.06
CA SER A 251 -15.91 -8.16 -5.03
C SER A 251 -17.37 -7.85 -4.73
N ARG A 252 -17.69 -6.60 -4.40
CA ARG A 252 -19.07 -6.13 -4.17
C ARG A 252 -19.59 -5.42 -5.42
N TYR A 253 -20.88 -5.57 -5.71
CA TYR A 253 -21.50 -4.93 -6.86
C TYR A 253 -22.55 -3.89 -6.45
N VAL A 254 -22.62 -2.78 -7.19
CA VAL A 254 -23.63 -1.76 -6.96
C VAL A 254 -25.01 -2.31 -7.34
N ASP A 255 -25.93 -2.35 -6.37
CA ASP A 255 -27.28 -2.91 -6.52
C ASP A 255 -28.36 -1.87 -6.82
N LYS A 256 -28.14 -0.61 -6.46
CA LYS A 256 -29.12 0.49 -6.55
C LYS A 256 -28.52 1.65 -7.36
N LEU A 257 -29.35 2.64 -7.72
CA LEU A 257 -28.90 3.89 -8.35
C LEU A 257 -27.66 4.45 -7.63
N LEU A 258 -26.57 4.65 -8.38
CA LEU A 258 -25.39 5.34 -7.86
C LEU A 258 -25.68 6.84 -7.84
N LYS A 259 -25.89 7.39 -6.65
CA LYS A 259 -26.17 8.82 -6.44
C LYS A 259 -24.91 9.65 -6.49
N ASP A 260 -23.89 9.20 -5.76
CA ASP A 260 -22.59 9.85 -5.68
C ASP A 260 -21.48 8.80 -5.82
N ALA A 261 -20.49 9.10 -6.66
CA ALA A 261 -19.21 8.40 -6.65
C ALA A 261 -18.25 9.15 -5.71
N ASN A 262 -17.27 8.44 -5.15
CA ASN A 262 -16.23 9.10 -4.36
C ASN A 262 -15.43 10.05 -5.26
N PHE A 263 -15.17 11.26 -4.79
CA PHE A 263 -14.42 12.28 -5.52
C PHE A 263 -13.03 11.72 -5.83
N GLN A 264 -12.64 11.70 -7.12
CA GLN A 264 -11.37 11.18 -7.66
C GLN A 264 -11.26 9.65 -7.90
N ARG A 265 -12.32 8.85 -7.76
CA ARG A 265 -12.25 7.42 -8.13
C ARG A 265 -13.03 7.11 -9.40
N ASP A 266 -12.34 6.54 -10.38
CA ASP A 266 -12.96 5.94 -11.57
C ASP A 266 -13.92 4.81 -11.16
N VAL A 267 -15.10 4.77 -11.79
CA VAL A 267 -16.05 3.66 -11.59
C VAL A 267 -15.63 2.51 -12.50
N SER A 268 -15.29 1.36 -11.92
CA SER A 268 -14.93 0.17 -12.69
C SER A 268 -16.17 -0.66 -13.04
N VAL A 269 -16.37 -0.92 -14.34
CA VAL A 269 -17.43 -1.82 -14.82
C VAL A 269 -16.79 -3.10 -15.35
N LYS A 270 -17.22 -4.25 -14.85
CA LYS A 270 -16.87 -5.57 -15.40
C LYS A 270 -17.92 -5.95 -16.43
N VAL A 271 -17.50 -6.28 -17.64
CA VAL A 271 -18.37 -6.56 -18.76
C VAL A 271 -18.22 -8.01 -19.19
N GLY A 272 -19.28 -8.79 -19.08
CA GLY A 272 -19.33 -10.19 -19.51
C GLY A 272 -19.79 -10.27 -20.96
N ILE A 273 -18.90 -10.72 -21.84
CA ILE A 273 -19.18 -10.88 -23.26
C ILE A 273 -19.60 -12.35 -23.48
N ASP A 274 -20.89 -12.60 -23.63
CA ASP A 274 -21.50 -13.92 -23.78
C ASP A 274 -21.51 -14.43 -25.24
N ARG A 275 -21.28 -13.53 -26.19
CA ARG A 275 -21.06 -13.82 -27.62
C ARG A 275 -20.14 -12.77 -28.25
N PRO A 276 -19.41 -13.09 -29.34
CA PRO A 276 -18.57 -12.13 -30.03
C PRO A 276 -19.29 -10.79 -30.26
N ARG A 277 -18.61 -9.68 -29.96
CA ARG A 277 -19.11 -8.32 -30.28
C ARG A 277 -19.04 -8.02 -31.77
N LEU A 278 -18.11 -8.67 -32.47
CA LEU A 278 -17.88 -8.56 -33.90
C LEU A 278 -17.67 -9.95 -34.46
N SER A 279 -18.34 -10.25 -35.58
CA SER A 279 -18.28 -11.58 -36.21
C SER A 279 -16.84 -11.96 -36.56
N GLY A 280 -16.50 -13.24 -36.36
CA GLY A 280 -15.18 -13.79 -36.63
C GLY A 280 -14.12 -13.54 -35.54
N TRP A 281 -14.39 -12.68 -34.55
CA TRP A 281 -13.51 -12.52 -33.39
C TRP A 281 -13.71 -13.66 -32.38
N GLY A 282 -12.63 -14.01 -31.67
CA GLY A 282 -12.65 -15.05 -30.65
C GLY A 282 -13.56 -14.70 -29.47
N TRP A 283 -14.08 -15.73 -28.80
CA TRP A 283 -14.99 -15.57 -27.67
C TRP A 283 -14.56 -16.41 -26.47
N SER A 284 -14.78 -15.84 -25.29
CA SER A 284 -14.65 -16.46 -23.97
C SER A 284 -15.63 -15.73 -23.04
N PRO A 285 -16.27 -16.42 -22.08
CA PRO A 285 -17.03 -15.76 -21.02
C PRO A 285 -16.05 -15.12 -20.02
N THR A 286 -15.15 -14.24 -20.45
CA THR A 286 -14.27 -13.50 -19.54
C THR A 286 -14.94 -12.18 -19.18
N LEU A 287 -14.94 -11.80 -17.90
CA LEU A 287 -15.30 -10.44 -17.49
C LEU A 287 -14.16 -9.46 -17.80
N VAL A 288 -14.34 -8.61 -18.81
CA VAL A 288 -13.37 -7.57 -19.17
C VAL A 288 -13.62 -6.29 -18.37
N THR A 289 -12.60 -5.46 -18.17
CA THR A 289 -12.74 -4.22 -17.37
C THR A 289 -12.86 -3.00 -18.27
N LEU A 290 -14.00 -2.31 -18.19
CA LEU A 290 -14.23 -1.03 -18.86
C LEU A 290 -14.49 0.06 -17.80
N PRO A 291 -13.53 0.96 -17.55
CA PRO A 291 -13.70 2.04 -16.58
C PRO A 291 -14.57 3.20 -17.11
N LEU A 292 -15.24 3.89 -16.19
CA LEU A 292 -15.96 5.14 -16.44
C LEU A 292 -15.16 6.34 -15.92
N ALA A 293 -15.23 7.43 -16.66
CA ALA A 293 -14.80 8.76 -16.25
C ALA A 293 -16.00 9.68 -16.09
N GLY A 294 -15.81 10.79 -15.37
CA GLY A 294 -16.92 11.69 -15.01
C GLY A 294 -17.74 11.10 -13.85
N GLY A 295 -18.07 11.94 -12.86
CA GLY A 295 -18.83 11.49 -11.69
C GLY A 295 -20.26 11.05 -12.03
N ALA A 296 -21.03 10.66 -11.02
CA ALA A 296 -22.39 10.13 -11.17
C ALA A 296 -23.36 11.04 -11.96
N SER A 297 -23.10 12.35 -12.03
CA SER A 297 -23.92 13.32 -12.76
C SER A 297 -23.57 13.49 -14.25
N ASN A 298 -22.43 12.97 -14.71
CA ASN A 298 -22.04 13.00 -16.13
C ASN A 298 -21.10 11.83 -16.46
N PRO A 299 -21.57 10.59 -16.31
CA PRO A 299 -20.74 9.41 -16.52
C PRO A 299 -20.47 9.20 -18.01
N ARG A 300 -19.23 8.87 -18.36
CA ARG A 300 -18.80 8.52 -19.71
C ARG A 300 -17.83 7.36 -19.67
N TRP A 301 -17.73 6.58 -20.74
CA TRP A 301 -16.66 5.58 -20.86
C TRP A 301 -15.31 6.30 -20.93
N GLN A 302 -14.35 5.89 -20.10
CA GLN A 302 -13.01 6.48 -20.11
C GLN A 302 -12.34 6.23 -21.47
N GLU A 303 -11.64 7.23 -22.01
CA GLU A 303 -11.05 7.20 -23.37
C GLU A 303 -12.04 7.02 -24.54
N ASP A 304 -13.34 7.14 -24.30
CA ASP A 304 -14.40 7.03 -25.31
C ASP A 304 -14.21 5.87 -26.32
N PRO A 305 -14.22 4.60 -25.84
CA PRO A 305 -14.12 3.41 -26.68
C PRO A 305 -15.30 3.26 -27.65
N VAL A 306 -16.42 3.96 -27.41
CA VAL A 306 -17.67 3.84 -28.18
C VAL A 306 -17.43 4.17 -29.66
N GLN A 307 -16.76 5.28 -29.96
CA GLN A 307 -16.53 5.67 -31.35
C GLN A 307 -15.62 4.67 -32.10
N LEU A 308 -14.65 4.05 -31.42
CA LEU A 308 -13.76 3.08 -32.06
C LEU A 308 -14.46 1.72 -32.23
N LEU A 309 -15.27 1.28 -31.27
CA LEU A 309 -16.14 0.10 -31.43
C LEU A 309 -17.13 0.29 -32.58
N SER A 310 -17.76 1.47 -32.70
CA SER A 310 -18.69 1.80 -33.77
C SER A 310 -18.01 1.82 -35.15
N ALA A 311 -16.79 2.37 -35.24
CA ALA A 311 -15.99 2.32 -36.48
C ALA A 311 -15.67 0.89 -36.90
N MET A 312 -15.42 0.00 -35.94
CA MET A 312 -15.26 -1.44 -36.16
C MET A 312 -16.58 -2.17 -36.45
N LYS A 313 -17.73 -1.48 -36.41
CA LYS A 313 -19.08 -2.04 -36.54
C LYS A 313 -19.37 -3.13 -35.50
N ALA A 314 -18.78 -3.01 -34.32
CA ALA A 314 -19.03 -3.90 -33.20
C ALA A 314 -20.33 -3.51 -32.49
N ARG A 315 -20.92 -4.47 -31.76
CA ARG A 315 -22.08 -4.21 -30.89
C ARG A 315 -21.76 -3.10 -29.88
N ASP A 316 -22.68 -2.13 -29.77
CA ASP A 316 -22.55 -0.95 -28.93
C ASP A 316 -22.45 -1.27 -27.43
N LEU A 317 -21.91 -0.31 -26.68
CA LEU A 317 -21.93 -0.32 -25.22
C LEU A 317 -23.20 0.38 -24.72
N VAL A 318 -23.80 -0.16 -23.66
CA VAL A 318 -24.87 0.54 -22.94
C VAL A 318 -24.34 1.88 -22.42
N ALA A 319 -25.18 2.92 -22.47
CA ALA A 319 -24.80 4.24 -22.02
C ALA A 319 -24.53 4.23 -20.49
N PRO A 320 -23.43 4.86 -20.00
CA PRO A 320 -23.08 4.80 -18.59
C PRO A 320 -24.14 5.35 -17.62
N ASP A 321 -24.92 6.35 -18.04
CA ASP A 321 -26.03 6.90 -17.27
C ASP A 321 -27.13 5.85 -17.04
N GLN A 322 -27.47 5.06 -18.06
CA GLN A 322 -28.43 3.97 -17.94
C GLN A 322 -27.93 2.87 -17.00
N LEU A 323 -26.64 2.51 -17.10
CA LEU A 323 -26.02 1.52 -16.21
C LEU A 323 -26.07 1.96 -14.75
N LEU A 324 -25.70 3.22 -14.46
CA LEU A 324 -25.64 3.72 -13.08
C LEU A 324 -27.03 3.97 -12.49
N GLN A 325 -28.06 4.20 -13.31
CA GLN A 325 -29.44 4.36 -12.86
C GLN A 325 -30.09 3.04 -12.40
N ALA A 326 -29.84 1.96 -13.14
CA ALA A 326 -30.46 0.66 -12.88
C ALA A 326 -29.47 -0.50 -13.09
N PRO A 327 -28.42 -0.62 -12.26
CA PRO A 327 -27.32 -1.55 -12.49
C PRO A 327 -27.75 -3.01 -12.54
N GLN A 328 -28.79 -3.41 -11.80
CA GLN A 328 -29.27 -4.79 -11.80
C GLN A 328 -29.91 -5.23 -13.12
N ASN A 329 -30.49 -4.31 -13.89
CA ASN A 329 -31.17 -4.62 -15.15
C ASN A 329 -30.21 -5.15 -16.23
N TYR A 330 -28.91 -4.89 -16.08
CA TYR A 330 -27.90 -5.20 -17.08
C TYR A 330 -26.98 -6.36 -16.67
N ARG A 331 -27.28 -7.07 -15.56
CA ARG A 331 -26.44 -8.18 -15.07
C ARG A 331 -26.65 -9.51 -15.80
N THR A 332 -27.77 -9.65 -16.51
CA THR A 332 -28.11 -10.85 -17.26
C THR A 332 -28.32 -10.47 -18.71
N ALA A 333 -27.47 -11.02 -19.58
CA ALA A 333 -27.66 -10.98 -21.01
C ALA A 333 -28.32 -12.30 -21.44
N SER A 334 -29.18 -12.22 -22.45
CA SER A 334 -29.73 -13.39 -23.14
C SER A 334 -29.38 -13.29 -24.62
N SER A 335 -29.56 -14.37 -25.38
CA SER A 335 -29.40 -14.33 -26.84
C SER A 335 -30.29 -13.29 -27.54
N LEU A 336 -31.40 -12.90 -26.88
CA LEU A 336 -32.34 -11.85 -27.32
C LEU A 336 -31.93 -10.44 -26.88
N SER A 337 -31.06 -10.32 -25.88
CA SER A 337 -30.59 -9.02 -25.38
C SER A 337 -29.70 -8.34 -26.44
N LEU A 338 -29.88 -7.04 -26.65
CA LEU A 338 -29.02 -6.24 -27.54
C LEU A 338 -27.74 -5.73 -26.84
N TYR A 339 -27.48 -6.19 -25.61
CA TYR A 339 -26.43 -5.71 -24.72
C TYR A 339 -25.70 -6.88 -24.05
N ASP A 340 -24.49 -6.61 -23.55
CA ASP A 340 -23.64 -7.56 -22.80
C ASP A 340 -23.94 -7.55 -21.29
N GLU A 341 -23.35 -8.44 -20.49
CA GLU A 341 -23.53 -8.37 -19.04
C GLU A 341 -22.68 -7.24 -18.44
N TYR A 342 -23.24 -6.46 -17.51
CA TYR A 342 -22.54 -5.35 -16.85
C TYR A 342 -22.63 -5.48 -15.33
N PHE A 343 -21.47 -5.47 -14.67
CA PHE A 343 -21.33 -5.46 -13.22
C PHE A 343 -20.55 -4.24 -12.78
N ILE A 344 -21.22 -3.32 -12.09
CA ILE A 344 -20.59 -2.11 -11.55
C ILE A 344 -19.94 -2.47 -10.21
N VAL A 345 -18.61 -2.41 -10.15
CA VAL A 345 -17.87 -2.74 -8.94
C VAL A 345 -18.04 -1.61 -7.93
N HIS A 346 -18.50 -1.95 -6.73
CA HIS A 346 -18.65 -0.97 -5.65
C HIS A 346 -17.28 -0.61 -5.06
N ALA A 347 -17.04 0.69 -4.87
CA ALA A 347 -15.87 1.20 -4.16
C ALA A 347 -16.27 2.06 -2.95
N GLU A 348 -15.39 2.14 -1.95
CA GLU A 348 -15.62 3.02 -0.80
C GLU A 348 -15.78 4.49 -1.18
N GLY A 349 -16.72 5.12 -0.48
CA GLY A 349 -17.18 6.48 -0.73
C GLY A 349 -18.36 6.57 -1.71
N PHE A 350 -18.76 5.47 -2.37
CA PHE A 350 -19.96 5.44 -3.21
C PHE A 350 -21.25 5.59 -2.37
N LYS A 351 -22.29 6.19 -2.95
CA LYS A 351 -23.62 6.35 -2.34
C LYS A 351 -24.71 5.72 -3.23
N PRO A 352 -25.62 4.90 -2.67
CA PRO A 352 -25.66 4.47 -1.27
C PRO A 352 -24.48 3.57 -0.91
N LYS A 353 -24.10 3.55 0.38
CA LYS A 353 -23.10 2.58 0.86
C LYS A 353 -23.60 1.17 0.55
N HIS A 354 -22.71 0.27 0.16
CA HIS A 354 -23.06 -1.13 0.02
C HIS A 354 -23.56 -1.69 1.35
N GLU A 355 -24.71 -2.37 1.32
CA GLU A 355 -25.28 -2.88 2.56
C GLU A 355 -24.41 -4.02 3.10
N VAL A 356 -23.90 -4.93 2.27
CA VAL A 356 -23.01 -6.04 2.73
C VAL A 356 -21.59 -5.58 3.01
N LYS A 357 -21.10 -6.04 4.17
CA LYS A 357 -19.75 -5.88 4.68
C LYS A 357 -18.71 -6.70 3.88
N THR A 358 -17.44 -6.29 3.88
CA THR A 358 -16.32 -6.99 3.22
C THR A 358 -15.48 -7.81 4.18
N GLY A 359 -14.92 -8.92 3.71
CA GLY A 359 -13.98 -9.77 4.47
C GLY A 359 -14.42 -11.23 4.50
N PHE A 360 -13.48 -12.11 4.81
CA PHE A 360 -13.69 -13.54 5.03
C PHE A 360 -13.06 -13.94 6.36
N ASP A 361 -13.69 -14.88 7.05
CA ASP A 361 -13.10 -15.53 8.21
C ASP A 361 -12.14 -16.66 7.79
N PHE A 362 -11.41 -17.23 8.74
CA PHE A 362 -10.46 -18.31 8.43
C PHE A 362 -11.13 -19.61 7.97
N ALA A 363 -12.37 -19.90 8.37
CA ALA A 363 -13.08 -21.09 7.92
C ALA A 363 -13.50 -20.96 6.44
N GLU A 364 -14.03 -19.79 6.07
CA GLU A 364 -14.37 -19.43 4.69
C GLU A 364 -13.13 -19.44 3.80
N LEU A 365 -12.02 -18.87 4.26
CA LEU A 365 -10.74 -18.92 3.54
C LEU A 365 -10.22 -20.35 3.37
N ARG A 366 -10.31 -21.17 4.42
CA ARG A 366 -9.93 -22.58 4.40
C ARG A 366 -10.74 -23.35 3.35
N GLU A 367 -12.07 -23.22 3.36
CA GLU A 367 -12.95 -23.87 2.39
C GLU A 367 -12.62 -23.45 0.95
N VAL A 368 -12.44 -22.15 0.71
CA VAL A 368 -12.06 -21.65 -0.62
C VAL A 368 -10.69 -22.20 -1.03
N ALA A 369 -9.69 -22.20 -0.15
CA ALA A 369 -8.34 -22.66 -0.45
C ALA A 369 -8.30 -24.15 -0.82
N TYR A 370 -8.97 -25.00 -0.04
CA TYR A 370 -9.07 -26.43 -0.34
C TYR A 370 -9.91 -26.70 -1.59
N ALA A 371 -11.00 -25.96 -1.82
CA ALA A 371 -11.77 -26.08 -3.06
C ALA A 371 -10.92 -25.77 -4.30
N VAL A 372 -10.08 -24.73 -4.22
CA VAL A 372 -9.13 -24.39 -5.29
C VAL A 372 -8.07 -25.48 -5.46
N GLY A 373 -7.47 -25.96 -4.36
CA GLY A 373 -6.50 -27.06 -4.40
C GLY A 373 -7.07 -28.33 -5.05
N ASN A 374 -8.30 -28.71 -4.69
CA ASN A 374 -8.99 -29.87 -5.26
C ASN A 374 -9.27 -29.72 -6.76
N ILE A 375 -9.71 -28.54 -7.23
CA ILE A 375 -9.97 -28.31 -8.66
C ILE A 375 -8.66 -28.34 -9.46
N LEU A 376 -7.59 -27.77 -8.90
CA LEU A 376 -6.28 -27.72 -9.55
C LEU A 376 -5.47 -29.01 -9.39
N GLU A 377 -5.93 -29.96 -8.57
CA GLU A 377 -5.19 -31.15 -8.16
C GLU A 377 -3.82 -30.80 -7.53
N LEU A 378 -3.80 -29.73 -6.72
CA LEU A 378 -2.61 -29.23 -6.03
C LEU A 378 -2.81 -29.25 -4.52
N GLU A 379 -1.79 -29.72 -3.81
CA GLU A 379 -1.80 -29.75 -2.35
C GLU A 379 -1.43 -28.37 -1.78
N LEU A 380 -2.25 -27.89 -0.84
CA LEU A 380 -2.02 -26.59 -0.21
C LEU A 380 -0.79 -26.67 0.70
N SER A 381 0.19 -25.80 0.47
CA SER A 381 1.41 -25.71 1.28
C SER A 381 2.13 -27.06 1.45
N ASP A 382 2.09 -27.89 0.40
CA ASP A 382 2.64 -29.27 0.37
C ASP A 382 2.14 -30.16 1.51
N GLY A 383 0.89 -29.95 1.95
CA GLY A 383 0.28 -30.71 3.03
C GLY A 383 0.81 -30.38 4.42
N GLN A 384 1.71 -29.38 4.51
CA GLN A 384 2.41 -29.05 5.74
C GLN A 384 1.81 -27.83 6.44
N THR A 385 1.73 -27.93 7.76
CA THR A 385 1.35 -26.83 8.65
C THR A 385 2.61 -26.22 9.27
N LEU A 386 2.64 -24.90 9.43
CA LEU A 386 3.69 -24.20 10.16
C LEU A 386 3.25 -23.98 11.61
N THR A 387 4.02 -24.51 12.56
CA THR A 387 3.79 -24.33 13.99
C THR A 387 4.56 -23.12 14.51
N SER A 388 3.97 -22.41 15.45
CA SER A 388 4.58 -21.25 16.11
C SER A 388 5.87 -21.65 16.80
N ASP A 389 6.94 -20.91 16.53
CA ASP A 389 8.25 -21.16 17.10
C ASP A 389 8.35 -20.68 18.56
N ILE A 390 7.64 -19.60 18.89
CA ILE A 390 7.54 -19.08 20.25
C ILE A 390 6.25 -19.62 20.92
N PRO A 391 6.34 -20.28 22.10
CA PRO A 391 5.16 -20.72 22.82
C PRO A 391 4.26 -19.56 23.26
N ILE A 392 2.93 -19.75 23.20
CA ILE A 392 1.94 -18.73 23.59
C ILE A 392 2.21 -18.15 24.99
N LYS A 393 2.62 -19.02 25.93
CA LYS A 393 2.91 -18.63 27.32
C LYS A 393 4.02 -17.57 27.45
N GLU A 394 4.95 -17.56 26.50
CA GLU A 394 6.11 -16.65 26.48
C GLU A 394 5.76 -15.30 25.84
N MET A 395 4.69 -15.29 25.03
CA MET A 395 4.10 -14.08 24.45
C MET A 395 2.99 -13.47 25.33
N HIS A 396 2.73 -14.04 26.50
CA HIS A 396 1.84 -13.42 27.49
C HIS A 396 2.44 -12.12 28.03
N ARG A 397 1.62 -11.06 28.04
CA ARG A 397 1.95 -9.69 28.49
C ARG A 397 2.74 -9.63 29.80
N GLN A 398 2.45 -10.53 30.75
CA GLN A 398 3.12 -10.52 32.05
C GLN A 398 4.63 -10.82 31.97
N ASN A 399 5.07 -11.54 30.94
CA ASN A 399 6.43 -12.06 30.74
C ASN A 399 7.21 -11.28 29.65
N LEU A 400 6.64 -10.18 29.16
CA LEU A 400 7.27 -9.35 28.13
C LEU A 400 8.17 -8.28 28.77
N PRO A 401 9.34 -7.96 28.16
CA PRO A 401 10.11 -6.75 28.43
C PRO A 401 9.29 -5.49 28.15
N LEU A 402 9.62 -4.38 28.82
CA LEU A 402 8.91 -3.09 28.65
C LEU A 402 8.93 -2.60 27.19
N MET A 403 10.02 -2.81 26.46
CA MET A 403 10.12 -2.49 25.02
C MET A 403 9.09 -3.21 24.13
N MET A 404 8.44 -4.26 24.65
CA MET A 404 7.41 -5.03 23.96
C MET A 404 6.00 -4.70 24.49
N TYR A 405 5.79 -3.52 25.07
CA TYR A 405 4.48 -3.08 25.55
C TYR A 405 3.96 -2.01 24.60
N GLY A 406 2.68 -2.13 24.23
CA GLY A 406 1.89 -0.99 23.78
C GLY A 406 1.35 -0.18 24.96
N ILE A 407 0.76 0.97 24.66
CA ILE A 407 0.22 1.87 25.67
C ILE A 407 -0.86 1.21 26.56
N ASP A 408 -1.70 0.34 26.00
CA ASP A 408 -2.71 -0.40 26.77
C ASP A 408 -2.09 -1.48 27.67
N ASP A 409 -1.01 -2.14 27.24
CA ASP A 409 -0.29 -3.10 28.09
C ASP A 409 0.25 -2.39 29.34
N LEU A 410 0.79 -1.18 29.16
CA LEU A 410 1.28 -0.36 30.26
C LEU A 410 0.14 0.11 31.19
N ARG A 411 -1.04 0.47 30.64
CA ARG A 411 -2.24 0.83 31.40
C ARG A 411 -2.81 -0.32 32.21
N GLU A 412 -2.69 -1.55 31.75
CA GLU A 412 -3.19 -2.74 32.44
C GLU A 412 -2.18 -3.31 33.45
N LYS A 413 -0.87 -3.13 33.21
CA LYS A 413 0.19 -3.75 34.02
C LYS A 413 0.17 -3.26 35.48
N LYS A 414 0.12 -4.22 36.41
CA LYS A 414 0.36 -3.99 37.83
C LYS A 414 1.82 -4.36 38.17
N PHE A 415 2.62 -3.34 38.48
CA PHE A 415 4.01 -3.44 38.91
C PHE A 415 4.13 -3.74 40.41
N VAL A 416 3.24 -3.16 41.22
CA VAL A 416 3.15 -3.46 42.66
C VAL A 416 1.97 -4.39 42.91
N ARG A 417 2.23 -5.52 43.56
CA ARG A 417 1.18 -6.43 44.06
C ARG A 417 0.61 -5.84 45.35
N LYS A 418 -0.72 -5.76 45.43
CA LYS A 418 -1.43 -5.33 46.64
C LYS A 418 -1.06 -6.24 47.82
N GLN A 419 -0.56 -5.67 48.91
CA GLN A 419 -0.37 -6.39 50.17
C GLN A 419 -1.70 -6.48 50.93
N PRO A 420 -1.92 -7.51 51.78
CA PRO A 420 -3.20 -7.73 52.47
C PRO A 420 -3.68 -6.53 53.29
N GLU A 421 -2.75 -5.79 53.90
CA GLU A 421 -3.01 -4.66 54.80
C GLU A 421 -3.12 -3.30 54.07
N GLN A 422 -2.77 -3.25 52.79
CA GLN A 422 -2.69 -2.00 52.02
C GLN A 422 -4.05 -1.63 51.41
N ALA A 423 -4.42 -0.35 51.47
CA ALA A 423 -5.62 0.15 50.81
C ALA A 423 -5.53 -0.04 49.28
N LYS A 424 -6.66 -0.32 48.62
CA LYS A 424 -6.70 -0.53 47.17
C LYS A 424 -6.23 0.72 46.41
N GLU A 425 -6.67 1.89 46.87
CA GLU A 425 -6.33 3.19 46.30
C GLU A 425 -4.83 3.48 46.38
N GLU A 426 -4.19 3.15 47.49
CA GLU A 426 -2.74 3.33 47.68
C GLU A 426 -1.93 2.47 46.70
N SER A 427 -2.34 1.21 46.49
CA SER A 427 -1.71 0.33 45.51
C SER A 427 -1.93 0.82 44.06
N GLU A 428 -3.11 1.36 43.75
CA GLU A 428 -3.39 1.95 42.44
C GLU A 428 -2.56 3.21 42.19
N GLN A 429 -2.41 4.07 43.19
CA GLN A 429 -1.55 5.25 43.15
C GLN A 429 -0.08 4.88 42.93
N GLN A 430 0.45 3.89 43.65
CA GLN A 430 1.83 3.42 43.45
C GLN A 430 2.06 2.88 42.03
N ASN A 431 1.12 2.09 41.51
CA ASN A 431 1.19 1.59 40.13
C ASN A 431 1.15 2.72 39.11
N ARG A 432 0.32 3.75 39.33
CA ARG A 432 0.25 4.95 38.49
C ARG A 432 1.60 5.70 38.48
N LEU A 433 2.20 5.94 39.64
CA LEU A 433 3.50 6.61 39.75
C LEU A 433 4.62 5.85 39.04
N ILE A 434 4.62 4.51 39.08
CA ILE A 434 5.60 3.70 38.33
C ILE A 434 5.42 3.86 36.82
N ARG A 435 4.18 3.80 36.31
CA ARG A 435 3.89 4.00 34.88
C ARG A 435 4.31 5.40 34.43
N GLN A 436 3.99 6.41 35.24
CA GLN A 436 4.39 7.78 35.02
C GLN A 436 5.92 7.90 34.94
N LYS A 437 6.65 7.31 35.89
CA LYS A 437 8.12 7.27 35.87
C LYS A 437 8.67 6.63 34.60
N ILE A 438 8.12 5.49 34.15
CA ILE A 438 8.55 4.82 32.91
C ILE A 438 8.41 5.76 31.70
N ILE A 439 7.27 6.44 31.58
CA ILE A 439 7.04 7.38 30.48
C ILE A 439 8.01 8.58 30.56
N PHE A 440 8.20 9.15 31.74
CA PHE A 440 9.09 10.30 31.93
C PHE A 440 10.55 9.95 31.67
N ASP A 441 11.03 8.81 32.17
CA ASP A 441 12.38 8.33 31.90
C ASP A 441 12.58 8.08 30.39
N GLY A 442 11.57 7.53 29.71
CA GLY A 442 11.58 7.35 28.25
C GLY A 442 11.63 8.66 27.47
N LEU A 443 10.77 9.62 27.84
CA LEU A 443 10.74 10.95 27.24
C LEU A 443 12.05 11.71 27.48
N TRP A 444 12.60 11.64 28.69
CA TRP A 444 13.84 12.30 29.07
C TRP A 444 15.05 11.78 28.28
N ARG A 445 15.09 10.48 27.97
CA ARG A 445 16.09 9.91 27.04
C ARG A 445 15.85 10.36 25.61
N ALA A 446 14.61 10.26 25.13
CA ALA A 446 14.25 10.58 23.75
C ALA A 446 14.46 12.07 23.41
N SER A 447 14.33 12.95 24.41
CA SER A 447 14.58 14.39 24.29
C SER A 447 16.04 14.79 24.48
N ASP A 448 16.98 13.85 24.61
CA ASP A 448 18.38 14.12 24.93
C ASP A 448 18.52 15.00 26.18
N HIS A 449 17.76 14.65 27.22
CA HIS A 449 17.73 15.37 28.50
C HIS A 449 17.31 16.85 28.39
N GLN A 450 16.55 17.19 27.35
CA GLN A 450 15.95 18.52 27.20
C GLN A 450 14.56 18.58 27.80
N ARG A 451 14.18 19.78 28.27
CA ARG A 451 12.81 20.09 28.70
C ARG A 451 11.85 19.96 27.53
N ILE A 452 10.68 19.37 27.76
CA ILE A 452 9.67 19.13 26.73
C ILE A 452 8.58 20.20 26.81
N TYR A 453 8.28 20.82 25.68
CA TYR A 453 7.21 21.79 25.53
C TYR A 453 6.13 21.22 24.63
N ILE A 454 4.91 21.06 25.14
CA ILE A 454 3.75 20.61 24.37
C ILE A 454 2.85 21.80 24.14
N THR A 455 2.78 22.31 22.92
CA THR A 455 1.89 23.42 22.55
C THR A 455 0.56 22.89 22.02
N LEU A 456 -0.55 23.20 22.68
CA LEU A 456 -1.90 22.83 22.25
C LEU A 456 -2.60 24.02 21.61
N CYS A 457 -2.65 24.06 20.28
CA CYS A 457 -3.40 25.05 19.52
C CYS A 457 -4.83 24.54 19.29
N TRP A 458 -5.82 25.32 19.72
CA TRP A 458 -7.23 24.95 19.73
C TRP A 458 -8.10 26.08 19.15
N SER A 459 -9.21 25.73 18.53
CA SER A 459 -10.22 26.62 17.96
C SER A 459 -11.56 26.51 18.71
N ASP A 460 -11.84 25.34 19.29
CA ASP A 460 -13.04 25.07 20.07
C ASP A 460 -12.71 24.67 21.53
N THR A 461 -13.53 25.13 22.48
CA THR A 461 -13.28 24.92 23.92
C THR A 461 -13.43 23.45 24.33
N LEU A 462 -14.36 22.70 23.73
CA LEU A 462 -14.49 21.27 24.00
C LEU A 462 -13.25 20.53 23.50
N SER A 463 -12.81 20.82 22.28
CA SER A 463 -11.57 20.27 21.73
C SER A 463 -10.38 20.51 22.65
N LYS A 464 -10.22 21.75 23.17
CA LYS A 464 -9.20 22.07 24.17
C LYS A 464 -9.27 21.15 25.39
N THR A 465 -10.42 21.11 26.08
CA THR A 465 -10.57 20.36 27.33
C THR A 465 -10.30 18.87 27.14
N ILE A 466 -10.82 18.28 26.06
CA ILE A 466 -10.61 16.86 25.77
C ILE A 466 -9.15 16.58 25.45
N MET A 467 -8.48 17.42 24.66
CA MET A 467 -7.08 17.22 24.33
C MET A 467 -6.16 17.40 25.54
N GLU A 468 -6.42 18.37 26.43
CA GLU A 468 -5.69 18.50 27.69
C GLU A 468 -5.83 17.25 28.56
N GLN A 469 -7.04 16.70 28.64
CA GLN A 469 -7.30 15.46 29.37
C GLN A 469 -6.58 14.26 28.74
N GLU A 470 -6.61 14.11 27.42
CA GLU A 470 -5.91 13.02 26.73
C GLU A 470 -4.39 13.12 26.87
N ILE A 471 -3.80 14.34 26.88
CA ILE A 471 -2.38 14.54 27.19
C ILE A 471 -2.06 14.06 28.60
N ARG A 472 -2.87 14.44 29.60
CA ARG A 472 -2.69 13.97 30.99
C ARG A 472 -2.79 12.44 31.08
N GLN A 473 -3.80 11.84 30.43
CA GLN A 473 -3.97 10.38 30.41
C GLN A 473 -2.80 9.67 29.73
N ALA A 474 -2.29 10.22 28.63
CA ALA A 474 -1.12 9.70 27.93
C ALA A 474 0.15 9.74 28.78
N LEU A 475 0.23 10.63 29.76
CA LEU A 475 1.36 10.78 30.68
C LEU A 475 1.10 10.19 32.08
N PHE A 476 -0.05 9.53 32.29
CA PHE A 476 -0.50 9.00 33.59
C PHE A 476 -0.57 10.05 34.72
N ILE A 477 -0.87 11.31 34.36
CA ILE A 477 -1.03 12.43 35.29
C ILE A 477 -2.53 12.55 35.65
N GLU A 478 -2.87 12.71 36.93
CA GLU A 478 -4.26 13.02 37.34
C GLU A 478 -4.61 14.48 37.04
N THR A 479 -5.91 14.80 37.05
CA THR A 479 -6.41 16.14 36.69
C THR A 479 -5.81 17.24 37.57
N ASP A 480 -5.68 16.98 38.86
CA ASP A 480 -5.25 17.95 39.86
C ASP A 480 -3.73 17.88 40.15
N ASP A 481 -3.03 16.90 39.58
CA ASP A 481 -1.59 16.76 39.74
C ASP A 481 -0.84 17.87 38.98
N PRO A 482 0.24 18.43 39.57
CA PRO A 482 1.09 19.38 38.88
C PRO A 482 1.80 18.74 37.69
N TRP A 483 2.14 19.55 36.70
CA TRP A 483 3.02 19.11 35.61
C TRP A 483 4.43 18.83 36.15
N PRO A 484 5.12 17.79 35.67
CA PRO A 484 6.51 17.52 36.04
C PRO A 484 7.43 18.67 35.61
N ASP A 485 8.50 18.94 36.36
CA ASP A 485 9.40 20.09 36.09
C ASP A 485 9.93 20.13 34.65
N HIS A 486 10.22 18.95 34.07
CA HIS A 486 10.78 18.78 32.73
C HIS A 486 9.74 18.73 31.60
N ILE A 487 8.43 18.80 31.89
CA ILE A 487 7.35 18.83 30.90
C ILE A 487 6.46 20.04 31.13
N LYS A 488 6.26 20.86 30.10
CA LYS A 488 5.37 22.03 30.18
C LYS A 488 4.34 21.99 29.07
N LEU A 489 3.07 21.93 29.45
CA LEU A 489 1.95 22.17 28.54
C LEU A 489 1.75 23.68 28.35
N ILE A 490 1.75 24.12 27.10
CA ILE A 490 1.48 25.49 26.69
C ILE A 490 0.11 25.51 26.02
N THR A 491 -0.88 26.01 26.76
CA THR A 491 -2.22 26.24 26.23
C THR A 491 -2.43 27.75 26.06
N PRO A 492 -2.54 28.26 24.83
CA PRO A 492 -2.82 29.66 24.58
C PRO A 492 -4.15 30.09 25.23
N PRO A 493 -4.22 31.33 25.76
CA PRO A 493 -5.42 31.82 26.44
C PRO A 493 -6.58 32.09 25.46
N THR A 494 -6.27 32.36 24.20
CA THR A 494 -7.25 32.60 23.13
C THR A 494 -7.20 31.47 22.10
N PRO A 495 -8.32 31.18 21.41
CA PRO A 495 -8.34 30.21 20.33
C PRO A 495 -7.47 30.67 19.15
N ILE A 496 -7.18 29.74 18.24
CA ILE A 496 -6.53 30.00 16.97
C ILE A 496 -7.34 31.07 16.21
N PRO A 497 -6.71 32.17 15.76
CA PRO A 497 -7.35 33.17 14.91
C PRO A 497 -8.05 32.53 13.70
N SER A 498 -9.31 32.91 13.46
CA SER A 498 -10.14 32.27 12.43
C SER A 498 -9.52 32.34 11.03
N GLU A 499 -8.75 33.39 10.76
CA GLU A 499 -8.07 33.66 9.50
C GLU A 499 -6.98 32.62 9.20
N LEU A 500 -6.36 32.05 10.24
CA LEU A 500 -5.34 31.00 10.09
C LEU A 500 -5.94 29.65 9.69
N LEU A 501 -7.21 29.41 10.04
CA LEU A 501 -7.93 28.18 9.75
C LEU A 501 -8.62 28.19 8.38
N THR A 502 -8.72 29.37 7.76
CA THR A 502 -9.30 29.48 6.41
C THR A 502 -8.46 28.72 5.38
N PRO A 503 -9.10 28.08 4.37
CA PRO A 503 -8.41 27.45 3.25
C PRO A 503 -7.46 28.42 2.53
N LEU A 504 -6.49 27.90 1.79
CA LEU A 504 -5.60 28.74 0.99
C LEU A 504 -6.41 29.60 0.00
N ASP A 505 -6.09 30.90 -0.04
CA ASP A 505 -6.80 31.89 -0.84
C ASP A 505 -6.67 31.61 -2.35
N PRO A 506 -7.78 31.32 -3.07
CA PRO A 506 -7.75 31.15 -4.52
C PRO A 506 -7.63 32.48 -5.28
N GLY A 507 -7.58 33.61 -4.57
CA GLY A 507 -7.50 34.93 -5.16
C GLY A 507 -8.74 35.23 -5.99
N LYS A 508 -8.54 35.54 -7.27
CA LYS A 508 -9.65 35.79 -8.21
C LYS A 508 -10.14 34.52 -8.92
N LEU A 509 -9.47 33.39 -8.74
CA LEU A 509 -9.83 32.14 -9.41
C LEU A 509 -11.02 31.51 -8.70
N ASN A 510 -11.97 31.01 -9.47
CA ASN A 510 -13.08 30.25 -8.92
C ASN A 510 -12.66 28.76 -8.86
N PRO A 511 -12.57 28.14 -7.67
CA PRO A 511 -12.25 26.71 -7.55
C PRO A 511 -13.19 25.79 -8.34
N LEU A 512 -14.43 26.23 -8.61
CA LEU A 512 -15.43 25.48 -9.37
C LEU A 512 -15.21 25.54 -10.90
N GLU A 513 -14.39 26.46 -11.41
CA GLU A 513 -14.14 26.61 -12.85
C GLU A 513 -13.27 25.49 -13.44
N HIS A 514 -12.54 24.75 -12.61
CA HIS A 514 -11.88 23.49 -13.01
C HIS A 514 -12.89 22.49 -13.62
N TYR A 515 -14.14 22.52 -13.15
CA TYR A 515 -15.23 21.66 -13.61
C TYR A 515 -16.09 22.25 -14.73
N LYS A 516 -15.67 23.38 -15.32
CA LYS A 516 -16.48 24.07 -16.34
C LYS A 516 -16.77 23.12 -17.50
N ARG A 517 -18.06 22.79 -17.66
CA ARG A 517 -18.55 21.96 -18.76
C ARG A 517 -18.11 22.59 -20.09
N PHE A 518 -17.55 21.76 -20.97
CA PHE A 518 -17.08 22.16 -22.31
C PHE A 518 -15.88 23.11 -22.37
N ALA A 519 -15.10 23.26 -21.29
CA ALA A 519 -13.81 23.97 -21.36
C ALA A 519 -12.86 23.26 -22.34
N SER A 520 -12.21 24.02 -23.22
CA SER A 520 -11.22 23.49 -24.15
C SER A 520 -9.95 23.05 -23.39
N ARG A 521 -9.16 22.12 -23.95
CA ARG A 521 -7.89 21.69 -23.34
C ARG A 521 -6.93 22.87 -23.07
N PRO A 522 -6.76 23.86 -23.97
CA PRO A 522 -5.97 25.06 -23.68
C PRO A 522 -6.49 25.87 -22.48
N ASP A 523 -7.80 26.03 -22.34
CA ASP A 523 -8.40 26.79 -21.22
C ASP A 523 -8.13 26.09 -19.88
N ARG A 524 -8.24 24.75 -19.86
CA ARG A 524 -7.89 23.94 -18.67
C ARG A 524 -6.42 24.10 -18.31
N GLN A 525 -5.52 24.00 -19.29
CA GLN A 525 -4.08 24.14 -19.04
C GLN A 525 -3.73 25.53 -18.49
N LYS A 526 -4.36 26.57 -19.04
CA LYS A 526 -4.21 27.95 -18.55
C LYS A 526 -4.69 28.09 -17.10
N PHE A 527 -5.91 27.62 -16.80
CA PHE A 527 -6.44 27.63 -15.42
C PHE A 527 -5.50 26.88 -14.46
N LEU A 528 -5.05 25.68 -14.82
CA LEU A 528 -4.15 24.89 -13.98
C LEU A 528 -2.83 25.62 -13.69
N THR A 529 -2.29 26.35 -14.66
CA THR A 529 -1.04 27.10 -14.51
C THR A 529 -1.22 28.29 -13.57
N GLU A 530 -2.30 29.05 -13.75
CA GLU A 530 -2.67 30.17 -12.88
C GLU A 530 -2.99 29.69 -11.46
N TRP A 531 -3.75 28.59 -11.34
CA TRP A 531 -4.11 27.93 -10.09
C TRP A 531 -2.88 27.47 -9.31
N LYS A 532 -1.96 26.72 -9.96
CA LYS A 532 -0.70 26.27 -9.34
C LYS A 532 0.13 27.46 -8.83
N THR A 533 0.17 28.57 -9.59
CA THR A 533 0.90 29.79 -9.20
C THR A 533 0.27 30.47 -7.97
N GLN A 534 -1.06 30.64 -7.97
CA GLN A 534 -1.79 31.23 -6.86
C GLN A 534 -1.71 30.38 -5.59
N MET A 535 -1.90 29.06 -5.69
CA MET A 535 -1.79 28.14 -4.55
C MET A 535 -0.39 28.17 -3.93
N ARG A 536 0.68 28.28 -4.74
CA ARG A 536 2.05 28.45 -4.22
C ARG A 536 2.23 29.75 -3.43
N LYS A 537 1.64 30.85 -3.91
CA LYS A 537 1.67 32.14 -3.21
C LYS A 537 0.92 32.05 -1.88
N ALA A 538 -0.34 31.63 -1.91
CA ALA A 538 -1.18 31.48 -0.73
C ALA A 538 -0.57 30.52 0.30
N PHE A 539 0.06 29.42 -0.15
CA PHE A 539 0.79 28.50 0.72
C PHE A 539 1.95 29.18 1.46
N ARG A 540 2.74 30.03 0.79
CA ARG A 540 3.86 30.76 1.42
C ARG A 540 3.37 31.78 2.44
N GLU A 541 2.32 32.53 2.09
CA GLU A 541 1.68 33.51 2.97
C GLU A 541 1.12 32.81 4.22
N LYS A 542 0.31 31.77 4.03
CA LYS A 542 -0.25 30.96 5.12
C LYS A 542 0.83 30.32 6.00
N THR A 543 1.94 29.87 5.40
CA THR A 543 3.11 29.36 6.17
C THR A 543 3.68 30.46 7.07
N GLN A 544 3.82 31.68 6.56
CA GLN A 544 4.39 32.78 7.32
C GLN A 544 3.46 33.21 8.46
N GLU A 545 2.16 33.35 8.18
CA GLU A 545 1.14 33.65 9.19
C GLU A 545 1.15 32.63 10.35
N TRP A 546 1.15 31.33 10.02
CA TRP A 546 1.24 30.26 11.03
C TRP A 546 2.57 30.27 11.78
N LYS A 547 3.68 30.60 11.10
CA LYS A 547 4.99 30.69 11.74
C LYS A 547 5.00 31.82 12.77
N ASP A 548 4.45 32.98 12.44
CA ASP A 548 4.45 34.14 13.33
C ASP A 548 3.53 33.89 14.53
N HIS A 549 2.36 33.28 14.30
CA HIS A 549 1.47 32.84 15.38
C HIS A 549 2.16 31.85 16.31
N LEU A 550 2.73 30.75 15.80
CA LEU A 550 3.38 29.73 16.62
C LEU A 550 4.61 30.29 17.35
N SER A 551 5.43 31.11 16.70
CA SER A 551 6.59 31.78 17.33
C SER A 551 6.20 32.57 18.57
N SER A 552 5.04 33.23 18.56
CA SER A 552 4.54 34.03 19.69
C SER A 552 4.12 33.18 20.91
N LEU A 553 3.88 31.89 20.71
CA LEU A 553 3.45 30.95 21.75
C LEU A 553 4.63 30.19 22.37
N LEU A 554 5.76 30.11 21.68
CA LEU A 554 6.90 29.33 22.12
C LEU A 554 7.63 30.03 23.29
N PRO A 555 8.16 29.26 24.25
CA PRO A 555 8.96 29.81 25.33
C PRO A 555 10.30 30.31 24.80
N ALA A 556 10.91 31.27 25.51
CA ALA A 556 12.26 31.75 25.18
C ALA A 556 13.35 30.72 25.50
N GLU A 557 13.09 29.83 26.46
CA GLU A 557 14.01 28.74 26.83
C GLU A 557 14.02 27.66 25.74
N PRO A 558 15.20 27.16 25.33
CA PRO A 558 15.29 26.06 24.37
C PRO A 558 14.74 24.77 24.98
N GLY A 559 14.23 23.89 24.13
CA GLY A 559 13.80 22.56 24.53
C GLY A 559 13.17 21.78 23.39
N TYR A 560 12.70 20.58 23.72
CA TYR A 560 12.09 19.64 22.78
C TYR A 560 10.63 20.05 22.51
N GLY A 561 10.39 20.62 21.33
CA GLY A 561 9.11 21.21 20.96
C GLY A 561 8.16 20.23 20.28
N LEU A 562 6.98 20.04 20.87
CA LEU A 562 5.86 19.26 20.36
C LEU A 562 4.64 20.17 20.15
N ALA A 563 3.90 20.01 19.05
CA ALA A 563 2.72 20.82 18.75
C ALA A 563 1.50 19.97 18.36
N LEU A 564 0.39 20.12 19.09
CA LEU A 564 -0.94 19.63 18.69
C LEU A 564 -1.73 20.79 18.10
N ILE A 565 -2.17 20.66 16.86
CA ILE A 565 -2.83 21.76 16.14
C ILE A 565 -4.19 21.29 15.61
N GLU A 566 -5.25 21.93 16.09
CA GLU A 566 -6.60 21.74 15.53
C GLU A 566 -6.71 22.40 14.15
N LEU A 567 -7.17 21.64 13.15
CA LEU A 567 -7.49 22.13 11.80
C LEU A 567 -8.98 21.94 11.51
N HIS A 568 -9.52 22.66 10.53
CA HIS A 568 -10.89 22.43 10.05
C HIS A 568 -10.92 21.51 8.83
N GLU A 569 -11.98 20.71 8.72
CA GLU A 569 -12.23 19.91 7.52
C GLU A 569 -12.56 20.83 6.34
N LEU A 570 -12.03 20.52 5.16
CA LEU A 570 -12.39 21.22 3.93
C LEU A 570 -13.81 20.85 3.51
N ASP A 571 -14.64 21.86 3.23
CA ASP A 571 -15.92 21.66 2.55
C ASP A 571 -15.64 21.31 1.07
N SER A 572 -15.62 20.02 0.76
CA SER A 572 -15.32 19.49 -0.58
C SER A 572 -16.30 19.94 -1.66
N LYS A 573 -17.46 20.53 -1.29
CA LYS A 573 -18.39 21.13 -2.26
C LYS A 573 -18.04 22.56 -2.64
N LYS A 574 -17.23 23.24 -1.83
CA LYS A 574 -16.89 24.66 -1.98
C LYS A 574 -15.40 24.93 -2.16
N THR A 575 -14.56 23.95 -1.86
CA THR A 575 -13.10 24.09 -1.84
C THR A 575 -12.44 22.99 -2.66
N TYR A 576 -11.31 23.33 -3.25
CA TYR A 576 -10.46 22.40 -3.98
C TYR A 576 -9.44 21.76 -3.03
N PRO A 577 -9.06 20.47 -3.20
CA PRO A 577 -8.13 19.78 -2.29
C PRO A 577 -6.79 20.50 -2.06
N ASP A 578 -6.25 21.17 -3.08
CA ASP A 578 -4.99 21.92 -2.96
C ASP A 578 -5.07 23.10 -1.99
N GLN A 579 -6.28 23.54 -1.62
CA GLN A 579 -6.50 24.61 -0.65
C GLN A 579 -6.31 24.17 0.80
N HIS A 580 -5.97 22.90 1.05
CA HIS A 580 -5.76 22.38 2.40
C HIS A 580 -4.53 23.00 3.08
N ILE A 581 -4.71 23.57 4.28
CA ILE A 581 -3.64 24.30 4.98
C ILE A 581 -2.60 23.42 5.70
N LYS A 582 -2.90 22.14 5.96
CA LYS A 582 -1.99 21.18 6.66
C LYS A 582 -0.53 21.27 6.22
N GLY A 583 -0.27 21.37 4.92
CA GLY A 583 1.10 21.49 4.41
C GLY A 583 1.80 22.78 4.84
N ALA A 584 1.07 23.90 4.88
CA ALA A 584 1.60 25.19 5.32
C ALA A 584 1.89 25.15 6.84
N VAL A 585 0.95 24.60 7.63
CA VAL A 585 1.12 24.42 9.08
C VAL A 585 2.33 23.54 9.39
N ARG A 586 2.46 22.37 8.73
CA ARG A 586 3.61 21.47 8.89
C ARG A 586 4.93 22.17 8.55
N ARG A 587 4.95 22.97 7.47
CA ARG A 587 6.13 23.77 7.10
C ARG A 587 6.47 24.81 8.17
N SER A 588 5.48 25.45 8.78
CA SER A 588 5.69 26.41 9.88
C SER A 588 6.28 25.73 11.10
N CYS A 589 5.74 24.56 11.52
CA CYS A 589 6.30 23.77 12.61
C CYS A 589 7.76 23.36 12.35
N ASN A 590 8.08 22.86 11.16
CA ASN A 590 9.46 22.51 10.80
C ASN A 590 10.41 23.71 10.88
N LYS A 591 10.01 24.89 10.40
CA LYS A 591 10.81 26.12 10.50
C LYS A 591 11.11 26.53 11.95
N LEU A 592 10.26 26.11 12.89
CA LEU A 592 10.41 26.37 14.32
C LEU A 592 11.02 25.19 15.08
N GLY A 593 11.40 24.10 14.40
CA GLY A 593 11.96 22.92 15.04
C GLY A 593 10.95 22.14 15.90
N LEU A 594 9.67 22.15 15.52
CA LEU A 594 8.61 21.47 16.24
C LEU A 594 8.20 20.16 15.54
N ALA A 595 8.15 19.07 16.29
CA ALA A 595 7.34 17.92 15.90
C ALA A 595 5.86 18.30 16.04
N SER A 596 5.02 17.86 15.12
CA SER A 596 3.64 18.34 15.06
C SER A 596 2.66 17.26 14.66
N GLN A 597 1.50 17.25 15.32
CA GLN A 597 0.38 16.41 14.95
C GLN A 597 -0.89 17.25 14.85
N MET A 598 -1.67 16.98 13.80
CA MET A 598 -2.90 17.73 13.54
C MET A 598 -4.12 16.86 13.86
N PHE A 599 -5.14 17.49 14.44
CA PHE A 599 -6.41 16.87 14.74
C PHE A 599 -7.57 17.75 14.26
N PHE A 600 -8.79 17.21 14.28
CA PHE A 600 -10.02 17.89 13.87
C PHE A 600 -10.95 18.09 15.05
N PRO A 601 -11.91 19.04 14.96
CA PRO A 601 -12.85 19.32 16.04
C PRO A 601 -13.55 18.10 16.59
N ILE A 602 -13.66 18.06 17.91
CA ILE A 602 -14.31 16.98 18.65
C ILE A 602 -15.82 17.13 18.49
N SER A 603 -16.45 16.12 17.89
CA SER A 603 -17.90 16.05 17.74
C SER A 603 -18.59 15.44 18.96
N ILE A 604 -19.79 15.94 19.26
CA ILE A 604 -20.71 15.39 20.27
C ILE A 604 -21.85 14.63 19.58
N ASP A 605 -22.22 13.48 20.13
CA ASP A 605 -23.42 12.74 19.80
C ASP A 605 -24.44 12.76 20.96
N LYS A 606 -25.56 12.03 20.83
CA LYS A 606 -26.62 11.98 21.86
C LYS A 606 -26.14 11.45 23.23
N LYS A 607 -24.97 10.83 23.30
CA LYS A 607 -24.39 10.18 24.50
C LYS A 607 -23.14 10.92 25.02
N GLY A 608 -22.76 12.06 24.44
CA GLY A 608 -21.58 12.83 24.84
C GLY A 608 -20.56 12.92 23.71
N VAL A 609 -19.26 12.92 24.03
CA VAL A 609 -18.22 12.92 22.98
C VAL A 609 -18.34 11.66 22.13
N ALA A 610 -18.43 11.83 20.80
CA ALA A 610 -18.57 10.71 19.89
C ALA A 610 -17.38 9.73 20.03
N PRO A 611 -17.60 8.40 20.08
CA PRO A 611 -16.52 7.42 20.25
C PRO A 611 -15.39 7.55 19.22
N GLU A 612 -15.73 7.84 17.97
CA GLU A 612 -14.77 8.09 16.88
C GLU A 612 -13.88 9.30 17.16
N SER A 613 -14.46 10.39 17.67
CA SER A 613 -13.72 11.61 18.04
C SER A 613 -12.82 11.36 19.24
N LYS A 614 -13.26 10.58 20.24
CA LYS A 614 -12.42 10.16 21.37
C LYS A 614 -11.23 9.31 20.92
N GLY A 615 -11.45 8.34 20.04
CA GLY A 615 -10.38 7.51 19.47
C GLY A 615 -9.38 8.33 18.66
N ARG A 616 -9.85 9.25 17.82
CA ARG A 616 -8.98 10.16 17.04
C ARG A 616 -8.16 11.10 17.93
N ALA A 617 -8.75 11.64 19.00
CA ALA A 617 -8.05 12.48 19.97
C ALA A 617 -6.92 11.71 20.65
N ARG A 618 -7.23 10.56 21.24
CA ARG A 618 -6.27 9.66 21.89
C ARG A 618 -5.12 9.28 20.96
N ASN A 619 -5.43 8.88 19.73
CA ASN A 619 -4.42 8.50 18.73
C ASN A 619 -3.53 9.68 18.33
N SER A 620 -4.09 10.89 18.22
CA SER A 620 -3.30 12.09 17.87
C SER A 620 -2.32 12.46 18.99
N VAL A 621 -2.73 12.35 20.24
CA VAL A 621 -1.85 12.57 21.40
C VAL A 621 -0.77 11.50 21.47
N ALA A 622 -1.15 10.22 21.33
CA ALA A 622 -0.20 9.11 21.37
C ALA A 622 0.83 9.20 20.23
N ASP A 623 0.39 9.56 19.02
CA ASP A 623 1.27 9.77 17.87
C ASP A 623 2.33 10.84 18.15
N LEU A 624 1.93 11.98 18.71
CA LEU A 624 2.86 13.07 19.01
C LEU A 624 3.84 12.71 20.14
N ILE A 625 3.32 12.26 21.28
CA ILE A 625 4.12 12.04 22.50
C ILE A 625 4.99 10.79 22.38
N TYR A 626 4.51 9.73 21.72
CA TYR A 626 5.21 8.46 21.67
C TYR A 626 6.01 8.30 20.36
N ARG A 627 5.34 8.41 19.21
CA ARG A 627 5.99 8.16 17.91
C ARG A 627 6.89 9.33 17.48
N GLN A 628 6.37 10.55 17.42
CA GLN A 628 7.15 11.69 16.93
C GLN A 628 8.29 12.08 17.86
N ALA A 629 8.13 11.87 19.17
CA ALA A 629 9.22 12.05 20.12
C ALA A 629 10.30 10.95 20.03
N GLY A 630 10.00 9.79 19.44
CA GLY A 630 10.89 8.63 19.44
C GLY A 630 10.94 7.93 20.80
N LEU A 631 9.85 7.95 21.57
CA LEU A 631 9.82 7.36 22.91
C LEU A 631 9.83 5.82 22.84
N VAL A 632 10.61 5.23 23.73
CA VAL A 632 10.56 3.83 24.14
C VAL A 632 10.60 3.71 25.66
N TYR A 633 9.90 2.72 26.21
CA TYR A 633 9.72 2.59 27.67
C TYR A 633 11.01 2.24 28.42
N ASP A 634 11.93 1.51 27.79
CA ASP A 634 13.19 1.10 28.42
C ASP A 634 14.29 0.90 27.36
N ARG A 635 15.51 0.60 27.80
CA ARG A 635 16.61 0.19 26.93
C ARG A 635 16.28 -1.15 26.24
N PRO A 636 16.79 -1.39 25.02
CA PRO A 636 16.44 -2.57 24.24
C PRO A 636 17.07 -3.89 24.71
N ILE A 637 18.04 -3.85 25.65
CA ILE A 637 18.80 -5.04 26.07
C ILE A 637 17.92 -6.24 26.44
N ALA A 638 16.86 -6.03 27.22
CA ALA A 638 15.96 -7.12 27.64
C ALA A 638 15.13 -7.69 26.48
N LEU A 639 14.83 -6.89 25.45
CA LEU A 639 14.19 -7.37 24.23
C LEU A 639 15.16 -8.25 23.44
N TYR A 640 16.43 -7.85 23.33
CA TYR A 640 17.47 -8.63 22.64
C TYR A 640 17.80 -9.93 23.38
N GLU A 641 17.90 -9.92 24.71
CA GLU A 641 18.05 -11.13 25.52
C GLU A 641 16.87 -12.10 25.29
N LYS A 642 15.63 -11.57 25.26
CA LYS A 642 14.44 -12.38 24.94
C LYS A 642 14.45 -12.91 23.51
N ALA A 643 15.04 -12.18 22.57
CA ALA A 643 15.24 -12.65 21.20
C ALA A 643 16.24 -13.81 21.13
N GLY A 644 17.06 -14.04 22.16
CA GLY A 644 18.09 -15.07 22.18
C GLY A 644 19.50 -14.54 21.98
N ILE A 645 19.69 -13.21 21.96
CA ILE A 645 21.00 -12.59 21.81
C ILE A 645 21.74 -12.60 23.15
N PRO A 646 23.03 -13.00 23.20
CA PRO A 646 23.82 -12.97 24.43
C PRO A 646 23.89 -11.56 25.04
N ARG A 647 23.82 -11.48 26.37
CA ARG A 647 23.78 -10.21 27.13
C ARG A 647 24.92 -9.24 26.78
N GLU A 648 26.12 -9.77 26.59
CA GLU A 648 27.30 -8.97 26.20
C GLU A 648 27.05 -8.26 24.87
N GLN A 649 26.63 -8.99 23.84
CA GLN A 649 26.31 -8.39 22.54
C GLN A 649 25.06 -7.50 22.60
N ALA A 650 24.04 -7.91 23.36
CA ALA A 650 22.80 -7.16 23.53
C ALA A 650 23.02 -5.77 24.16
N GLY A 651 24.01 -5.63 25.05
CA GLY A 651 24.34 -4.35 25.69
C GLY A 651 24.93 -3.30 24.74
N HIS A 652 25.40 -3.72 23.57
CA HIS A 652 26.11 -2.89 22.58
C HIS A 652 25.41 -2.86 21.21
N LEU A 653 24.30 -3.59 21.04
CA LEU A 653 23.66 -3.78 19.75
C LEU A 653 22.89 -2.54 19.28
N HIS A 654 23.31 -2.00 18.13
CA HIS A 654 22.53 -1.03 17.36
C HIS A 654 21.59 -1.74 16.38
N VAL A 655 20.39 -1.20 16.18
CA VAL A 655 19.45 -1.69 15.15
C VAL A 655 19.10 -0.56 14.20
N ILE A 656 19.44 -0.71 12.93
CA ILE A 656 19.22 0.29 11.87
C ILE A 656 18.10 -0.19 10.95
N GLY A 657 17.01 0.57 10.87
CA GLY A 657 15.98 0.41 9.85
C GLY A 657 16.30 1.24 8.61
N LEU A 658 16.54 0.57 7.48
CA LEU A 658 16.77 1.20 6.18
C LEU A 658 15.49 1.18 5.34
N TYR A 659 14.93 2.35 5.10
CA TYR A 659 13.66 2.55 4.39
C TYR A 659 13.87 3.40 3.14
N LYS A 660 13.03 3.19 2.12
CA LYS A 660 13.02 4.04 0.93
C LYS A 660 11.59 4.42 0.55
N LEU A 661 11.32 5.72 0.54
CA LEU A 661 10.04 6.23 0.06
C LEU A 661 10.07 6.33 -1.46
N ARG A 662 9.22 5.54 -2.13
CA ARG A 662 9.01 5.64 -3.57
C ARG A 662 7.56 6.03 -3.88
N LYS A 663 7.35 7.18 -4.53
CA LYS A 663 6.05 7.65 -5.03
C LYS A 663 6.19 8.19 -6.45
N PHE A 664 5.17 7.93 -7.27
CA PHE A 664 5.13 8.46 -8.64
C PHE A 664 4.62 9.90 -8.65
N GLU A 665 3.63 10.22 -7.79
CA GLU A 665 3.03 11.54 -7.70
C GLU A 665 2.84 11.97 -6.23
N PRO A 666 3.52 13.04 -5.78
CA PRO A 666 4.68 13.65 -6.43
C PRO A 666 5.81 12.64 -6.62
N LYS A 667 6.65 12.83 -7.65
CA LYS A 667 7.77 11.93 -7.97
C LYS A 667 8.85 12.01 -6.89
N ILE A 668 8.98 10.92 -6.12
CA ILE A 668 9.90 10.78 -4.99
C ILE A 668 10.53 9.38 -5.06
N ASP A 669 11.84 9.32 -4.85
CA ASP A 669 12.64 8.11 -4.63
C ASP A 669 13.74 8.48 -3.63
N PHE A 670 13.41 8.43 -2.33
CA PHE A 670 14.22 8.99 -1.25
C PHE A 670 14.52 7.94 -0.18
N PRO A 671 15.81 7.58 0.03
CA PRO A 671 16.23 6.66 1.08
C PRO A 671 16.45 7.37 2.42
N MET A 672 16.29 6.63 3.50
CA MET A 672 16.55 7.09 4.86
C MET A 672 16.91 5.91 5.77
N ALA A 673 17.78 6.12 6.76
CA ALA A 673 18.01 5.17 7.83
C ALA A 673 17.62 5.74 9.19
N VAL A 674 17.07 4.91 10.08
CA VAL A 674 16.80 5.23 11.49
C VAL A 674 17.47 4.19 12.36
N GLN A 675 18.29 4.62 13.31
CA GLN A 675 19.01 3.77 14.25
C GLN A 675 18.38 3.84 15.64
N LEU A 676 18.13 2.68 16.24
CA LEU A 676 17.93 2.52 17.67
C LEU A 676 19.28 2.21 18.32
N SER A 677 19.70 3.07 19.24
CA SER A 677 20.95 2.91 20.00
C SER A 677 20.76 2.06 21.26
N PRO A 678 21.83 1.47 21.83
CA PRO A 678 21.78 0.65 23.03
C PRO A 678 21.21 1.36 24.28
N ASP A 679 21.28 2.70 24.30
CA ASP A 679 20.72 3.53 25.36
C ASP A 679 19.21 3.78 25.23
N GLY A 680 18.58 3.30 24.15
CA GLY A 680 17.16 3.48 23.87
C GLY A 680 16.82 4.81 23.18
N THR A 681 17.79 5.50 22.58
CA THR A 681 17.55 6.70 21.78
C THR A 681 17.45 6.40 20.28
N PHE A 682 16.76 7.28 19.53
CA PHE A 682 16.67 7.19 18.08
C PHE A 682 17.46 8.30 17.40
N GLN A 683 18.21 7.89 16.38
CA GLN A 683 18.89 8.78 15.46
C GLN A 683 18.49 8.46 14.02
N ALA A 684 18.66 9.43 13.13
CA ALA A 684 18.30 9.32 11.73
C ALA A 684 19.45 9.78 10.85
N LEU A 685 19.69 9.03 9.78
CA LEU A 685 20.66 9.36 8.73
C LEU A 685 19.89 9.69 7.46
N LEU A 686 20.18 10.87 6.91
CA LEU A 686 19.64 11.33 5.64
C LEU A 686 20.76 11.28 4.57
N PRO A 687 20.42 11.10 3.28
CA PRO A 687 21.41 10.86 2.21
C PRO A 687 22.22 12.09 1.77
N GLN A 688 22.14 13.21 2.48
CA GLN A 688 22.89 14.43 2.15
C GLN A 688 24.30 14.39 2.74
N TYR A 689 25.27 14.92 2.00
CA TYR A 689 26.67 14.96 2.44
C TYR A 689 26.97 16.23 3.28
N PRO A 690 27.74 16.14 4.38
CA PRO A 690 28.29 14.92 4.98
C PRO A 690 27.21 14.07 5.67
N LEU A 691 27.34 12.74 5.58
CA LEU A 691 26.47 11.80 6.28
C LEU A 691 26.71 11.92 7.79
N LYS A 692 25.68 12.33 8.52
CA LYS A 692 25.72 12.48 9.98
C LYS A 692 24.43 11.94 10.59
N TRP A 693 24.56 11.11 11.61
CA TRP A 693 23.44 10.69 12.45
C TRP A 693 22.94 11.90 13.25
N LEU A 694 21.66 12.23 13.06
CA LEU A 694 20.98 13.35 13.71
C LEU A 694 19.96 12.82 14.71
N PRO A 695 19.75 13.48 15.86
CA PRO A 695 18.59 13.24 16.71
C PRO A 695 17.29 13.34 15.90
N LEU A 696 16.28 12.54 16.27
CA LEU A 696 15.06 12.36 15.48
C LEU A 696 14.36 13.68 15.10
N LEU A 697 14.21 14.60 16.07
CA LEU A 697 13.58 15.92 15.84
C LEU A 697 14.40 16.80 14.88
N GLU A 698 15.73 16.78 15.01
CA GLU A 698 16.62 17.52 14.11
C GLU A 698 16.54 16.95 12.69
N ALA A 699 16.54 15.62 12.55
CA ALA A 699 16.38 14.96 11.26
C ALA A 699 15.03 15.31 10.61
N GLN A 700 13.94 15.35 11.38
CA GLN A 700 12.62 15.76 10.87
C GLN A 700 12.64 17.19 10.32
N LYS A 701 13.31 18.13 11.02
CA LYS A 701 13.49 19.51 10.55
C LYS A 701 14.26 19.55 9.23
N VAL A 702 15.42 18.89 9.17
CA VAL A 702 16.26 18.85 7.95
C VAL A 702 15.48 18.24 6.79
N LEU A 703 14.74 17.15 7.03
CA LEU A 703 13.89 16.51 6.03
C LEU A 703 12.80 17.46 5.51
N GLY A 704 12.13 18.19 6.41
CA GLY A 704 11.16 19.22 6.03
C GLY A 704 11.76 20.30 5.13
N GLU A 705 12.98 20.77 5.42
CA GLU A 705 13.70 21.74 4.58
C GLU A 705 14.05 21.17 3.20
N LEU A 706 14.42 19.89 3.11
CA LEU A 706 14.69 19.22 1.84
C LEU A 706 13.44 19.12 0.97
N PHE A 707 12.30 18.77 1.56
CA PHE A 707 11.02 18.70 0.85
C PHE A 707 10.61 20.07 0.30
N VAL A 708 10.81 21.13 1.07
CA VAL A 708 10.60 22.52 0.60
C VAL A 708 11.53 22.85 -0.56
N LYS A 709 12.83 22.54 -0.45
CA LYS A 709 13.82 22.80 -1.51
C LYS A 709 13.50 22.05 -2.81
N GLY A 710 13.08 20.79 -2.70
CA GLY A 710 12.62 19.99 -3.85
C GLY A 710 11.43 20.64 -4.56
N LYS A 711 10.46 21.15 -3.79
CA LYS A 711 9.28 21.85 -4.33
C LYS A 711 9.61 23.21 -5.00
N GLU A 712 10.42 24.04 -4.34
CA GLU A 712 10.63 25.44 -4.76
C GLU A 712 11.57 25.59 -5.97
N LYS A 713 12.46 24.63 -6.20
CA LYS A 713 13.40 24.68 -7.32
C LYS A 713 12.98 23.86 -8.55
N GLY A 714 11.85 23.15 -8.49
CA GLY A 714 11.54 22.10 -9.48
C GLY A 714 12.65 21.06 -9.57
N ASN A 715 13.51 20.98 -8.54
CA ASN A 715 14.71 20.16 -8.54
C ASN A 715 14.32 18.79 -7.97
N GLU A 716 13.66 18.01 -8.82
CA GLU A 716 13.25 16.64 -8.51
C GLU A 716 14.42 15.79 -8.00
N GLU A 717 15.66 16.10 -8.39
CA GLU A 717 16.86 15.36 -7.99
C GLU A 717 17.13 15.38 -6.48
N ILE A 718 16.54 16.32 -5.73
CA ILE A 718 16.66 16.35 -4.25
C ILE A 718 15.82 15.23 -3.60
N LEU A 719 14.66 14.91 -4.18
CA LEU A 719 13.69 13.97 -3.60
C LEU A 719 13.58 12.67 -4.40
N SER A 720 14.04 12.65 -5.65
CA SER A 720 14.20 11.49 -6.51
C SER A 720 15.69 11.29 -6.79
N LEU A 721 16.38 10.73 -5.80
CA LEU A 721 17.84 10.54 -5.89
C LEU A 721 18.17 9.52 -6.98
N SER A 722 19.32 9.68 -7.64
CA SER A 722 19.80 8.70 -8.60
C SER A 722 20.06 7.35 -7.92
N LYS A 723 20.01 6.26 -8.69
CA LYS A 723 20.22 4.91 -8.15
C LYS A 723 21.62 4.73 -7.57
N GLU A 724 22.61 5.41 -8.15
CA GLU A 724 23.99 5.44 -7.68
C GLU A 724 24.09 6.10 -6.29
N VAL A 725 23.40 7.22 -6.07
CA VAL A 725 23.36 7.90 -4.76
C VAL A 725 22.67 7.01 -3.73
N GLN A 726 21.58 6.33 -4.11
CA GLN A 726 20.89 5.39 -3.24
C GLN A 726 21.81 4.20 -2.85
N ALA A 727 22.52 3.63 -3.81
CA ALA A 727 23.46 2.53 -3.58
C ALA A 727 24.63 2.96 -2.68
N GLN A 728 25.20 4.14 -2.92
CA GLN A 728 26.24 4.73 -2.07
C GLN A 728 25.74 4.94 -0.64
N PHE A 729 24.54 5.48 -0.46
CA PHE A 729 23.96 5.68 0.87
C PHE A 729 23.83 4.37 1.64
N ALA A 730 23.29 3.32 1.03
CA ALA A 730 23.17 2.01 1.66
C ALA A 730 24.54 1.38 1.95
N ALA A 731 25.49 1.50 1.02
CA ALA A 731 26.86 1.01 1.21
C ALA A 731 27.54 1.64 2.43
N HIS A 732 27.43 2.97 2.60
CA HIS A 732 27.93 3.65 3.81
C HIS A 732 27.27 3.10 5.09
N VAL A 733 25.95 2.93 5.09
CA VAL A 733 25.23 2.34 6.25
C VAL A 733 25.75 0.93 6.58
N PHE A 734 26.09 0.11 5.59
CA PHE A 734 26.63 -1.23 5.83
C PHE A 734 28.09 -1.22 6.31
N THR A 735 28.92 -0.30 5.81
CA THR A 735 30.37 -0.32 6.09
C THR A 735 30.78 0.51 7.29
N ASP A 736 29.98 1.50 7.70
CA ASP A 736 30.26 2.34 8.86
C ASP A 736 30.10 1.57 10.20
N THR A 737 29.61 0.33 10.16
CA THR A 737 29.40 -0.54 11.32
C THR A 737 30.67 -1.32 11.71
N TYR A 738 31.79 -0.64 11.92
CA TYR A 738 33.10 -1.31 12.07
C TYR A 738 33.54 -1.59 13.51
N SER A 739 32.89 -1.01 14.52
CA SER A 739 33.33 -1.12 15.93
C SER A 739 32.30 -1.69 16.91
N GLU A 740 31.02 -1.65 16.59
CA GLU A 740 29.93 -2.04 17.49
C GLU A 740 28.95 -2.98 16.78
N PRO A 741 28.45 -4.04 17.45
CA PRO A 741 27.45 -4.94 16.89
C PRO A 741 26.26 -4.16 16.30
N THR A 742 25.95 -4.40 15.04
CA THR A 742 24.89 -3.68 14.33
C THR A 742 24.04 -4.63 13.50
N LEU A 743 22.73 -4.55 13.67
CA LEU A 743 21.74 -5.21 12.82
C LEU A 743 21.11 -4.19 11.88
N VAL A 744 21.20 -4.42 10.57
CA VAL A 744 20.51 -3.63 9.56
C VAL A 744 19.28 -4.38 9.06
N LEU A 745 18.12 -3.72 9.11
CA LEU A 745 16.84 -4.18 8.58
C LEU A 745 16.56 -3.45 7.27
N LEU A 746 16.38 -4.18 6.17
CA LEU A 746 16.26 -3.61 4.83
C LEU A 746 14.95 -4.03 4.15
N GLU A 747 14.13 -3.07 3.71
CA GLU A 747 12.90 -3.36 2.98
C GLU A 747 13.18 -3.83 1.55
N ALA A 748 13.02 -5.12 1.28
CA ALA A 748 13.43 -5.72 0.01
C ALA A 748 12.78 -5.06 -1.21
N GLN A 749 11.49 -4.71 -1.12
CA GLN A 749 10.67 -4.28 -2.25
C GLN A 749 11.28 -3.10 -3.01
N ASP A 750 11.80 -2.11 -2.29
CA ASP A 750 12.31 -0.87 -2.89
C ASP A 750 13.83 -0.88 -3.10
N TRP A 751 14.56 -1.70 -2.35
CA TRP A 751 16.02 -1.77 -2.39
C TRP A 751 16.58 -2.79 -3.40
N ARG A 752 15.85 -3.87 -3.72
CA ARG A 752 16.30 -4.95 -4.62
C ARG A 752 16.38 -4.59 -6.12
N ASN A 753 16.33 -3.30 -6.45
CA ASN A 753 16.41 -2.82 -7.81
C ASN A 753 17.77 -3.23 -8.43
N ARG A 754 17.75 -3.66 -9.71
CA ARG A 754 18.94 -4.11 -10.45
C ARG A 754 20.12 -3.14 -10.35
N ASP A 755 19.85 -1.84 -10.29
CA ASP A 755 20.90 -0.81 -10.30
C ASP A 755 21.12 -0.16 -8.92
N VAL A 756 20.51 -0.68 -7.84
CA VAL A 756 20.72 -0.21 -6.46
C VAL A 756 21.42 -1.29 -5.64
N LEU A 757 20.69 -2.34 -5.26
CA LEU A 757 21.23 -3.50 -4.53
C LEU A 757 20.64 -4.81 -5.11
N PRO A 758 21.08 -5.23 -6.32
CA PRO A 758 20.51 -6.40 -7.02
C PRO A 758 20.59 -7.70 -6.21
N GLN A 759 21.57 -7.83 -5.33
CA GLN A 759 21.79 -8.99 -4.47
C GLN A 759 20.64 -9.32 -3.49
N PHE A 760 19.72 -8.39 -3.22
CA PHE A 760 18.54 -8.64 -2.37
C PHE A 760 17.29 -9.06 -3.16
N ALA A 761 17.41 -9.24 -4.48
CA ALA A 761 16.33 -9.73 -5.34
C ALA A 761 16.12 -11.24 -5.16
N ASN A 762 14.88 -11.72 -5.26
CA ASN A 762 14.50 -13.11 -4.94
C ASN A 762 15.04 -14.18 -5.93
N GLY A 763 15.95 -13.82 -6.84
CA GLY A 763 16.45 -14.68 -7.91
C GLY A 763 17.62 -15.60 -7.48
N ARG A 764 18.03 -16.49 -8.38
CA ARG A 764 19.03 -17.55 -8.12
C ARG A 764 20.48 -17.05 -7.87
N ALA A 765 20.76 -15.76 -8.01
CA ALA A 765 22.09 -15.18 -7.87
C ALA A 765 22.39 -14.63 -6.45
N MET A 766 21.51 -14.86 -5.47
CA MET A 766 21.78 -14.48 -4.08
C MET A 766 22.86 -15.38 -3.50
N ALA A 767 23.96 -14.80 -3.03
CA ALA A 767 24.97 -15.51 -2.28
C ALA A 767 24.81 -15.20 -0.78
N LYS A 768 24.55 -16.24 0.01
CA LYS A 768 24.44 -16.11 1.46
C LYS A 768 25.75 -15.59 2.05
N ASP A 769 25.64 -14.66 3.01
CA ASP A 769 26.77 -14.09 3.73
C ASP A 769 27.82 -13.45 2.80
N GLN A 770 27.37 -12.86 1.69
CA GLN A 770 28.21 -12.07 0.78
C GLN A 770 27.51 -10.76 0.44
N LEU A 771 28.22 -9.66 0.67
CA LEU A 771 27.75 -8.32 0.35
C LEU A 771 28.58 -7.76 -0.80
N ASP A 772 28.04 -7.84 -2.01
CA ASP A 772 28.61 -7.28 -3.22
C ASP A 772 28.31 -5.78 -3.32
N LEU A 773 29.37 -4.97 -3.20
CA LEU A 773 29.36 -3.53 -3.42
C LEU A 773 30.34 -3.14 -4.53
N SER A 774 30.70 -4.08 -5.41
CA SER A 774 31.65 -3.86 -6.50
C SER A 774 31.17 -2.83 -7.53
N HIS A 775 29.85 -2.70 -7.71
CA HIS A 775 29.23 -1.69 -8.56
C HIS A 775 29.11 -0.31 -7.90
N VAL A 776 29.38 -0.21 -6.60
CA VAL A 776 29.24 1.06 -5.85
C VAL A 776 30.59 1.76 -5.79
N LYS A 777 30.66 2.92 -6.44
CA LYS A 777 31.84 3.81 -6.41
C LYS A 777 32.32 4.05 -4.97
N THR A 778 33.63 4.04 -4.77
CA THR A 778 34.33 4.15 -3.45
C THR A 778 34.43 2.84 -2.67
N PHE A 779 33.55 1.85 -2.91
CA PHE A 779 33.60 0.55 -2.22
C PHE A 779 34.24 -0.52 -3.10
N GLU A 780 33.73 -0.69 -4.33
CA GLU A 780 34.34 -1.43 -5.45
C GLU A 780 34.87 -2.84 -5.13
N ARG A 781 34.25 -3.53 -4.15
CA ARG A 781 34.60 -4.91 -3.77
C ARG A 781 33.44 -5.69 -3.15
N LEU A 782 33.66 -6.99 -2.99
CA LEU A 782 32.79 -7.89 -2.23
C LEU A 782 33.27 -7.96 -0.77
N TYR A 783 32.31 -7.94 0.15
CA TYR A 783 32.54 -8.03 1.59
C TYR A 783 31.99 -9.37 2.12
N THR A 784 32.75 -9.98 3.01
CA THR A 784 32.38 -11.19 3.75
C THR A 784 32.19 -10.86 5.24
N PRO A 785 31.60 -11.77 6.05
CA PRO A 785 31.47 -11.56 7.49
C PRO A 785 32.81 -11.24 8.18
N ARG A 786 33.94 -11.72 7.63
CA ARG A 786 35.28 -11.39 8.13
C ARG A 786 35.66 -9.93 7.89
N ASP A 787 35.22 -9.33 6.79
CA ASP A 787 35.46 -7.92 6.48
C ASP A 787 34.62 -6.99 7.35
N LEU A 788 33.40 -7.42 7.72
CA LEU A 788 32.43 -6.66 8.49
C LEU A 788 31.93 -7.48 9.69
N PRO A 789 32.78 -7.74 10.71
CA PRO A 789 32.50 -8.70 11.80
C PRO A 789 31.35 -8.26 12.73
N TYR A 790 31.03 -6.98 12.74
CA TYR A 790 29.96 -6.43 13.57
C TYR A 790 28.62 -6.31 12.84
N LEU A 791 28.61 -6.45 11.52
CA LEU A 791 27.39 -6.29 10.70
C LEU A 791 26.56 -7.57 10.66
N ARG A 792 25.25 -7.40 10.79
CA ARG A 792 24.22 -8.38 10.37
C ARG A 792 23.20 -7.67 9.48
N ILE A 793 22.67 -8.39 8.49
CA ILE A 793 21.62 -7.85 7.61
C ILE A 793 20.44 -8.81 7.58
N ILE A 794 19.25 -8.29 7.89
CA ILE A 794 17.98 -8.99 7.67
C ILE A 794 17.20 -8.27 6.59
N ARG A 795 16.87 -9.02 5.54
CA ARG A 795 15.96 -8.60 4.49
C ARG A 795 14.52 -8.75 4.99
N VAL A 796 13.74 -7.68 4.91
CA VAL A 796 12.33 -7.59 5.32
C VAL A 796 11.44 -7.51 4.09
N ARG A 797 10.44 -8.39 4.00
CA ARG A 797 9.46 -8.41 2.90
C ARG A 797 8.02 -8.37 3.43
N PRO A 798 7.34 -7.21 3.40
CA PRO A 798 5.92 -7.10 3.74
C PRO A 798 5.00 -7.51 2.58
N ASN A 799 3.71 -7.68 2.85
CA ASN A 799 2.69 -8.07 1.85
C ASN A 799 2.27 -6.94 0.89
N GLY A 800 2.92 -5.76 0.92
CA GLY A 800 2.48 -4.53 0.23
C GLY A 800 2.23 -4.68 -1.28
N SER A 801 2.84 -5.68 -1.91
CA SER A 801 2.74 -6.01 -3.34
C SER A 801 2.19 -7.41 -3.62
N GLY A 802 1.64 -8.13 -2.62
CA GLY A 802 1.24 -9.53 -2.77
C GLY A 802 2.41 -10.49 -2.95
N GLU A 803 3.50 -10.25 -2.22
CA GLU A 803 4.74 -11.03 -2.22
C GLU A 803 4.81 -12.08 -1.10
N THR A 804 3.96 -11.98 -0.07
CA THR A 804 3.79 -13.00 0.97
C THR A 804 2.38 -13.59 0.89
N PRO A 805 2.21 -14.90 1.10
CA PRO A 805 0.91 -15.54 0.89
C PRO A 805 -0.12 -15.06 1.93
N GLN A 806 -1.41 -15.20 1.61
CA GLN A 806 -2.45 -15.24 2.66
C GLN A 806 -2.27 -16.51 3.51
N TYR A 807 -3.00 -16.63 4.61
CA TYR A 807 -2.96 -17.83 5.44
C TYR A 807 -4.29 -18.00 6.19
N PHE A 808 -4.50 -19.19 6.75
CA PHE A 808 -5.49 -19.41 7.80
C PHE A 808 -4.88 -20.18 8.98
N ALA A 809 -5.45 -20.01 10.17
CA ALA A 809 -5.02 -20.72 11.37
C ALA A 809 -5.59 -22.15 11.43
N VAL A 810 -4.82 -23.09 11.96
CA VAL A 810 -5.25 -24.48 12.22
C VAL A 810 -5.68 -24.60 13.68
N CYS A 811 -6.86 -25.17 13.94
CA CYS A 811 -7.32 -25.46 15.30
C CYS A 811 -6.90 -26.88 15.71
N GLU A 812 -6.20 -27.02 16.83
CA GLU A 812 -5.70 -28.32 17.35
C GLU A 812 -6.74 -29.13 18.16
N ASP A 813 -7.99 -28.65 18.32
CA ASP A 813 -9.02 -29.42 19.04
C ASP A 813 -9.76 -30.33 18.05
N GLU A 814 -9.28 -31.57 17.87
CA GLU A 814 -9.91 -32.61 17.02
C GLU A 814 -11.32 -33.04 17.49
N GLU A 815 -11.75 -32.63 18.70
CA GLU A 815 -13.09 -32.96 19.24
C GLU A 815 -14.16 -31.90 18.94
N ASP A 816 -13.77 -30.68 18.54
CA ASP A 816 -14.69 -29.62 18.09
C ASP A 816 -14.34 -29.29 16.62
N GLU A 817 -14.97 -29.97 15.66
CA GLU A 817 -14.78 -29.78 14.20
C GLU A 817 -15.04 -28.34 13.69
N GLU A 818 -15.52 -27.44 14.55
CA GLU A 818 -15.77 -26.04 14.25
C GLU A 818 -14.55 -25.15 14.58
N LEU A 819 -13.92 -24.61 13.54
CA LEU A 819 -13.06 -23.43 13.64
C LEU A 819 -13.89 -22.27 14.24
N LYS A 820 -13.79 -22.06 15.55
CA LYS A 820 -14.45 -20.93 16.21
C LYS A 820 -13.81 -19.62 15.72
N GLU A 821 -14.63 -18.67 15.27
CA GLU A 821 -14.24 -17.29 14.89
C GLU A 821 -13.41 -16.56 15.98
N GLU A 822 -13.23 -17.13 17.18
CA GLU A 822 -12.50 -16.52 18.29
C GLU A 822 -11.07 -17.06 18.52
N LYS A 823 -10.59 -17.96 17.65
CA LYS A 823 -9.27 -18.63 17.75
C LYS A 823 -8.21 -18.02 16.80
N ASP A 824 -8.20 -16.69 16.66
CA ASP A 824 -7.12 -15.97 15.97
C ASP A 824 -5.77 -16.04 16.68
N LEU A 825 -4.73 -15.61 15.96
CA LEU A 825 -3.45 -15.19 16.54
C LEU A 825 -3.67 -13.95 17.42
N LYS A 826 -4.01 -14.19 18.70
CA LYS A 826 -4.25 -13.16 19.72
C LYS A 826 -2.99 -12.40 20.12
N HIS A 827 -1.83 -12.93 19.77
CA HIS A 827 -0.53 -12.36 20.05
C HIS A 827 0.29 -12.30 18.77
N LEU A 828 1.29 -11.44 18.78
CA LEU A 828 2.36 -11.46 17.79
C LEU A 828 2.94 -12.89 17.75
N THR A 829 2.92 -13.53 16.59
CA THR A 829 3.27 -14.95 16.42
C THR A 829 4.26 -15.12 15.28
N GLY A 830 5.27 -15.95 15.50
CA GLY A 830 6.34 -16.25 14.56
C GLY A 830 6.27 -17.67 14.05
N PHE A 831 6.75 -17.90 12.83
CA PHE A 831 6.80 -19.23 12.21
C PHE A 831 8.10 -19.36 11.42
N VAL A 832 8.83 -20.46 11.61
CA VAL A 832 9.95 -20.82 10.73
C VAL A 832 9.36 -21.49 9.48
N ASP A 833 9.64 -20.93 8.30
CA ASP A 833 9.14 -21.49 7.03
C ASP A 833 10.02 -22.64 6.56
N THR A 834 9.72 -23.84 7.06
CA THR A 834 10.42 -25.08 6.72
C THR A 834 10.15 -25.58 5.29
N GLN A 835 9.24 -24.93 4.55
CA GLN A 835 8.76 -25.38 3.24
C GLN A 835 9.52 -24.71 2.06
N THR A 836 10.41 -23.75 2.34
CA THR A 836 11.01 -22.89 1.30
C THR A 836 11.95 -23.61 0.34
N ALA A 837 12.55 -24.73 0.72
CA ALA A 837 13.64 -25.38 -0.02
C ALA A 837 14.74 -24.38 -0.41
N SER A 838 15.21 -23.61 0.57
CA SER A 838 16.22 -22.55 0.44
C SER A 838 17.40 -22.79 1.39
N GLU A 839 18.59 -22.33 1.03
CA GLU A 839 19.74 -22.27 1.94
C GLU A 839 19.64 -21.10 2.96
N PHE A 840 18.76 -20.14 2.68
CA PHE A 840 18.46 -19.04 3.57
C PHE A 840 17.44 -19.46 4.62
N PHE A 841 17.55 -18.88 5.80
CA PHE A 841 16.53 -19.03 6.83
C PHE A 841 15.35 -18.11 6.50
N HIS A 842 14.13 -18.64 6.58
CA HIS A 842 12.91 -17.87 6.32
C HIS A 842 12.04 -17.85 7.58
N TYR A 843 11.72 -16.65 8.04
CA TYR A 843 10.89 -16.43 9.20
C TYR A 843 9.65 -15.63 8.83
N LEU A 844 8.46 -16.13 9.17
CA LEU A 844 7.18 -15.48 8.91
C LEU A 844 6.66 -14.89 10.21
N SER A 845 6.54 -13.56 10.23
CA SER A 845 6.06 -12.80 11.37
C SER A 845 4.61 -12.38 11.11
N VAL A 846 3.70 -12.73 12.01
CA VAL A 846 2.28 -12.39 11.93
C VAL A 846 1.86 -11.60 13.17
N GLY A 847 1.29 -10.42 12.96
CA GLY A 847 0.86 -9.55 14.05
C GLY A 847 -0.35 -10.09 14.80
N SER A 848 -0.61 -9.55 15.98
CA SER A 848 -1.87 -9.74 16.70
C SER A 848 -3.02 -8.99 16.05
N MET A 849 -4.23 -9.52 16.24
CA MET A 849 -5.44 -8.84 15.84
C MET A 849 -5.59 -7.46 16.52
N PRO A 850 -5.99 -6.40 15.80
CA PRO A 850 -6.29 -5.10 16.41
C PRO A 850 -7.35 -5.18 17.51
N ALA A 851 -7.08 -4.57 18.67
CA ALA A 851 -7.98 -4.60 19.82
C ALA A 851 -9.35 -3.96 19.55
N THR A 852 -9.41 -2.92 18.71
CA THR A 852 -10.66 -2.26 18.28
C THR A 852 -11.55 -3.20 17.47
N THR A 853 -10.96 -3.96 16.54
CA THR A 853 -11.62 -5.02 15.77
C THR A 853 -12.11 -6.15 16.69
N ALA A 854 -11.27 -6.59 17.63
CA ALA A 854 -11.62 -7.64 18.59
C ALA A 854 -12.71 -7.23 19.59
N THR A 855 -12.84 -5.92 19.91
CA THR A 855 -13.80 -5.43 20.91
C THR A 855 -15.14 -5.02 20.30
N GLU A 856 -15.15 -4.36 19.14
CA GLU A 856 -16.39 -3.94 18.47
C GLU A 856 -17.18 -5.14 17.90
N GLN A 857 -16.52 -6.27 17.70
CA GLN A 857 -17.09 -7.43 17.02
C GLN A 857 -17.19 -8.67 17.94
N LYS A 858 -16.62 -8.64 19.15
CA LYS A 858 -16.80 -9.67 20.18
C LYS A 858 -18.29 -9.97 20.38
N ASN A 859 -18.69 -11.23 20.19
CA ASN A 859 -20.07 -11.74 20.27
C ASN A 859 -21.01 -11.47 19.07
N LYS A 860 -20.49 -11.07 17.89
CA LYS A 860 -21.31 -10.87 16.68
C LYS A 860 -20.93 -11.87 15.60
N THR A 861 -21.91 -12.55 14.99
CA THR A 861 -21.72 -13.37 13.78
C THR A 861 -21.13 -12.51 12.66
N GLY A 862 -20.04 -12.97 12.03
CA GLY A 862 -19.32 -12.20 11.01
C GLY A 862 -18.27 -11.26 11.58
N LEU A 863 -17.51 -11.72 12.59
CA LEU A 863 -16.43 -10.99 13.26
C LEU A 863 -15.46 -10.34 12.26
N TYR A 864 -15.23 -10.95 11.11
CA TYR A 864 -14.23 -10.50 10.14
C TYR A 864 -14.78 -9.63 9.01
N LYS A 865 -16.07 -9.30 9.04
CA LYS A 865 -16.74 -8.50 8.01
C LYS A 865 -16.83 -7.02 8.45
N THR A 866 -16.35 -6.07 7.63
CA THR A 866 -16.39 -4.60 7.89
C THR A 866 -17.25 -3.82 6.91
N ASP A 867 -17.75 -2.67 7.33
CA ASP A 867 -18.51 -1.78 6.43
C ASP A 867 -17.61 -1.17 5.32
N GLU A 868 -16.34 -0.91 5.63
CA GLU A 868 -15.32 -0.22 4.80
C GLU A 868 -13.94 -0.91 4.97
N GLY A 869 -13.03 -0.86 3.98
CA GLY A 869 -11.71 -1.53 3.99
C GLY A 869 -10.98 -1.80 2.65
N GLY A 870 -11.44 -1.32 1.50
CA GLY A 870 -10.70 -1.21 0.22
C GLY A 870 -9.90 -2.42 -0.27
N GLY A 871 -10.40 -3.16 -1.26
CA GLY A 871 -9.63 -4.04 -2.16
C GLY A 871 -8.99 -5.30 -1.56
N ILE A 872 -8.69 -5.35 -0.28
CA ILE A 872 -8.16 -6.51 0.43
C ILE A 872 -9.27 -6.98 1.38
N ALA A 873 -10.04 -7.99 0.96
CA ALA A 873 -11.04 -8.64 1.81
C ALA A 873 -10.37 -9.66 2.76
N PHE A 874 -9.25 -9.27 3.34
CA PHE A 874 -8.45 -10.06 4.27
C PHE A 874 -8.08 -9.12 5.42
N LYS A 875 -8.84 -9.22 6.52
CA LYS A 875 -8.72 -8.34 7.70
C LYS A 875 -7.68 -8.84 8.72
N HIS A 876 -7.12 -10.02 8.49
CA HIS A 876 -6.09 -10.59 9.34
C HIS A 876 -4.74 -9.93 9.05
N GLN A 877 -3.88 -9.93 10.06
CA GLN A 877 -2.53 -9.38 9.94
C GLN A 877 -1.76 -10.11 8.86
N THR A 878 -1.22 -9.39 7.89
CA THR A 878 -0.50 -10.03 6.79
C THR A 878 0.85 -10.57 7.27
N ILE A 879 1.30 -11.66 6.65
CA ILE A 879 2.65 -12.19 6.87
C ILE A 879 3.70 -11.16 6.43
N VAL A 880 4.69 -10.95 7.31
CA VAL A 880 5.94 -10.25 7.00
C VAL A 880 7.07 -11.28 7.04
N GLU A 881 7.78 -11.46 5.94
CA GLU A 881 8.92 -12.39 5.88
C GLU A 881 10.21 -11.67 6.30
N PHE A 882 11.00 -12.30 7.17
CA PHE A 882 12.36 -11.93 7.50
C PHE A 882 13.31 -13.02 6.99
N VAL A 883 14.35 -12.59 6.28
CA VAL A 883 15.39 -13.46 5.74
C VAL A 883 16.75 -12.91 6.17
N PRO A 884 17.46 -13.56 7.10
CA PRO A 884 18.84 -13.22 7.40
C PRO A 884 19.71 -13.43 6.15
N PHE A 885 20.30 -12.35 5.66
CA PHE A 885 21.09 -12.35 4.44
C PHE A 885 22.59 -12.39 4.70
N PHE A 886 23.02 -11.71 5.77
CA PHE A 886 24.42 -11.59 6.16
C PHE A 886 24.52 -11.79 7.68
N LEU A 887 25.06 -12.92 8.10
CA LEU A 887 25.26 -13.31 9.50
C LEU A 887 26.71 -13.72 9.74
N GLN A 888 27.13 -13.65 11.01
CA GLN A 888 28.44 -14.12 11.43
C GLN A 888 28.41 -15.63 11.69
N ALA A 889 29.57 -16.29 11.57
CA ALA A 889 29.67 -17.70 11.89
C ALA A 889 29.27 -17.96 13.36
N GLY A 890 28.30 -18.85 13.59
CA GLY A 890 27.77 -19.17 14.92
C GLY A 890 26.58 -18.30 15.36
N ASP A 891 26.19 -17.28 14.59
CA ASP A 891 24.95 -16.55 14.83
C ASP A 891 23.73 -17.48 14.67
N ASP A 892 22.77 -17.40 15.61
CA ASP A 892 21.49 -18.10 15.49
C ASP A 892 20.52 -17.28 14.61
N PRO A 893 20.18 -17.74 13.38
CA PRO A 893 19.32 -16.99 12.49
C PRO A 893 17.91 -16.75 13.06
N GLN A 894 17.40 -17.66 13.90
CA GLN A 894 16.08 -17.49 14.51
C GLN A 894 16.10 -16.35 15.52
N GLY A 895 17.09 -16.30 16.42
CA GLY A 895 17.22 -15.23 17.39
C GLY A 895 17.41 -13.85 16.75
N TRP A 896 18.14 -13.76 15.65
CA TRP A 896 18.24 -12.52 14.87
C TRP A 896 16.89 -12.12 14.24
N CYS A 897 16.05 -13.06 13.79
CA CYS A 897 14.70 -12.78 13.29
C CYS A 897 13.71 -12.34 14.39
N HIS A 898 13.91 -12.77 15.63
CA HIS A 898 13.07 -12.37 16.76
C HIS A 898 13.15 -10.87 17.05
N ILE A 899 14.30 -10.23 16.82
CA ILE A 899 14.47 -8.78 17.05
C ILE A 899 13.48 -7.95 16.22
N PRO A 900 13.50 -8.00 14.87
CA PRO A 900 12.54 -7.27 14.06
C PRO A 900 11.10 -7.77 14.28
N HIS A 901 10.89 -9.03 14.65
CA HIS A 901 9.58 -9.55 15.01
C HIS A 901 9.00 -8.80 16.23
N PHE A 902 9.72 -8.76 17.35
CA PHE A 902 9.28 -8.07 18.58
C PHE A 902 9.18 -6.56 18.41
N MET A 903 10.03 -5.95 17.59
CA MET A 903 9.96 -4.53 17.25
C MET A 903 8.74 -4.15 16.40
N ARG A 904 7.85 -5.08 16.05
CA ARG A 904 6.53 -4.78 15.49
C ARG A 904 5.50 -4.38 16.55
N ILE A 905 5.88 -4.35 17.82
CA ILE A 905 5.08 -3.73 18.89
C ILE A 905 5.48 -2.26 18.97
N SER A 906 4.50 -1.36 18.90
CA SER A 906 4.74 0.08 18.98
C SER A 906 4.30 0.62 20.35
N PRO A 907 5.13 1.43 21.04
CA PRO A 907 4.78 2.01 22.33
C PRO A 907 3.53 2.88 22.29
N GLY A 908 3.29 3.61 21.20
CA GLY A 908 2.16 4.54 21.07
C GLY A 908 0.88 3.92 20.53
N TRP A 909 0.86 2.62 20.22
CA TRP A 909 -0.23 1.97 19.50
C TRP A 909 -0.80 0.81 20.30
N ASP A 910 -2.13 0.76 20.39
CA ASP A 910 -2.89 -0.31 21.05
C ASP A 910 -3.74 -1.14 20.08
N GLY A 911 -3.87 -0.69 18.83
CA GLY A 911 -4.65 -1.35 17.78
C GLY A 911 -3.94 -2.53 17.12
N GLY A 912 -3.10 -3.30 17.83
CA GLY A 912 -2.37 -4.46 17.29
C GLY A 912 -0.89 -4.20 17.01
N ASN A 913 -0.32 -4.84 15.99
CA ASN A 913 1.09 -4.67 15.61
C ASN A 913 1.26 -3.80 14.36
N ILE A 914 2.38 -3.08 14.28
CA ILE A 914 2.81 -2.39 13.07
C ILE A 914 3.40 -3.40 12.06
N VAL A 915 3.33 -3.07 10.76
CA VAL A 915 3.82 -3.95 9.69
C VAL A 915 5.34 -4.00 9.67
N LEU A 916 5.98 -2.83 9.63
CA LEU A 916 7.43 -2.69 9.64
C LEU A 916 7.95 -2.66 11.09
N PRO A 917 9.13 -3.23 11.37
CA PRO A 917 9.80 -3.04 12.66
C PRO A 917 9.97 -1.55 13.01
N TYR A 918 9.91 -1.20 14.29
CA TYR A 918 9.75 0.17 14.75
C TYR A 918 10.74 1.20 14.15
N PRO A 919 12.06 0.94 14.03
CA PRO A 919 12.97 1.89 13.36
C PRO A 919 12.58 2.18 11.90
N MET A 920 12.21 1.16 11.12
CA MET A 920 11.75 1.33 9.74
C MET A 920 10.38 2.03 9.68
N HIS A 921 9.50 1.75 10.64
CA HIS A 921 8.22 2.44 10.76
C HIS A 921 8.40 3.95 11.06
N LEU A 922 9.35 4.32 11.92
CA LEU A 922 9.69 5.72 12.17
C LEU A 922 10.22 6.39 10.90
N ALA A 923 11.11 5.74 10.14
CA ALA A 923 11.61 6.25 8.87
C ALA A 923 10.47 6.48 7.85
N LYS A 924 9.56 5.50 7.72
CA LYS A 924 8.37 5.61 6.89
C LYS A 924 7.48 6.77 7.30
N CYS A 925 7.06 6.84 8.56
CA CYS A 925 6.14 7.87 9.01
C CYS A 925 6.78 9.26 8.94
N MET A 926 8.07 9.41 9.27
CA MET A 926 8.75 10.69 9.20
C MET A 926 8.84 11.23 7.77
N THR A 927 9.04 10.37 6.76
CA THR A 927 9.03 10.76 5.34
C THR A 927 7.61 11.04 4.83
N GLU A 928 6.62 10.24 5.22
CA GLU A 928 5.21 10.44 4.83
C GLU A 928 4.61 11.71 5.46
N ASP A 929 4.97 12.04 6.70
CA ASP A 929 4.50 13.24 7.40
C ASP A 929 4.87 14.54 6.65
N GLN A 930 5.99 14.53 5.92
CA GLN A 930 6.45 15.69 5.13
C GLN A 930 5.77 15.83 3.75
N LEU A 931 5.09 14.80 3.25
CA LEU A 931 4.45 14.83 1.93
C LEU A 931 3.42 15.95 1.78
N CYS A 932 2.74 16.31 2.87
CA CYS A 932 1.75 17.39 2.85
C CYS A 932 2.35 18.75 2.47
N ILE A 933 3.66 18.96 2.66
CA ILE A 933 4.38 20.17 2.22
C ILE A 933 4.39 20.27 0.69
N LEU A 934 4.45 19.13 -0.01
CA LEU A 934 4.46 19.06 -1.47
C LEU A 934 3.05 19.27 -2.05
N ALA A 935 2.03 18.71 -1.41
CA ALA A 935 0.64 18.68 -1.89
C ALA A 935 -0.05 20.06 -2.05
N GLY A 936 0.41 21.11 -1.35
CA GLY A 936 -0.19 22.46 -1.45
C GLY A 936 0.16 23.19 -2.76
N GLY A 937 -0.23 22.67 -3.92
CA GLY A 937 -0.08 23.33 -5.23
C GLY A 937 0.46 22.46 -6.38
N LEU A 938 0.39 21.13 -6.27
CA LEU A 938 0.75 20.19 -7.35
C LEU A 938 -0.10 18.93 -7.22
N ASN A 939 -1.21 18.89 -7.94
CA ASN A 939 -1.77 17.66 -8.49
C ASN A 939 -2.32 17.97 -9.89
N GLU A 940 -2.38 16.92 -10.72
CA GLU A 940 -2.71 16.89 -12.14
C GLU A 940 -1.50 17.11 -13.07
N GLU A 941 -0.85 15.99 -13.40
CA GLU A 941 -0.69 15.59 -14.80
C GLU A 941 -1.73 14.49 -15.08
N GLU A 942 -2.47 14.62 -16.18
CA GLU A 942 -3.42 13.61 -16.67
C GLU A 942 -2.65 12.39 -17.23
N ASP A 943 -3.18 11.19 -16.95
CA ASP A 943 -2.96 9.91 -17.67
C ASP A 943 -3.03 10.05 -19.21
#